data_AF-A0AA92VB00-F1
#
_entry.id   AF-A0AA92VB00-F1
#
_cell.length_a   1.000
_cell.length_b   1.000
_cell.length_c   1.000
_cell.angle_alpha   90.00
_cell.angle_beta   90.00
_cell.angle_gamma   90.00
#
_symmetry.space_group_name_H-M   'P 1'
#
loop_
_entity.id
_entity.type
_entity.pdbx_description
1 polymer ?
#
loop_
_entity_poly.entity_id
_entity_poly.type
_entity_poly.pdbx_seq_one_letter_code
_entity_poly.pdbx_strand_id
1 'polypeptide(L)'
;MRKILMLAMLFSLSPMMAQEEIEDLSYSSESVIDKNIGLPIVRSIYGGTKIIPEFEGNWPYEMKGAFKLACEIWEEALPTTFPIRIKAVWDENTSKYANQSIFSNVRFKVKNCSREAVDHHVLTPRSPWTQMKAVLWLELAYKLAGLFNERVTPNMFMEPEITITYYNYNHNLENLCSCSLDGTVDQEHYDFVTMALRDIAKSFGLVWSSKKIRVPEKLNIPASPTPFETHVLMSLGANPTVAYKKATMGNPVLVNTEEGYNISLYAPSVWDEERSLNYFIPTSSKKISELLSYQFGKGTVVRDIASDDTYRMFSCLLNWTGLVAVGIGNEGNSCGEKVSSTNNILPFKGAFSLNHTAKAMSINSYSKTDGLLDEDSLRNYVDQFIPKSNRPFIGFEVFFLKNDGTWDNVYYEPGLESFDEINVNEFQPHYDIDSYARSCDGYLRCRVVRYANGAHKVEGTAYYFLLDYLPQRVELARSATIKQKDEDEYLREVKVGLNNLEGVTKVVVSQLDEDNEMPYLYEVKDFKKGYFIATVDKDFSTTFTITAYNKNGSTTSYPYTLAPLDPSPINVEFRYNSKEISIIASNRRNSGNNLIANMNITPLLPVGGVIGKQALTIGNKVEVSSLPKGSYVLNVYDIYNKKHTFKFIK
;
A
#
# COMPACT_ATOMS: atom_id res chain seq x y z
N MET A 1 51.52 -33.12 -23.02
CA MET A 1 50.77 -33.15 -21.75
C MET A 1 51.40 -32.16 -20.78
N ARG A 2 50.58 -31.49 -19.97
CA ARG A 2 50.91 -30.42 -19.00
C ARG A 2 51.25 -29.05 -19.59
N LYS A 3 50.20 -28.25 -19.78
CA LYS A 3 50.10 -26.81 -19.48
C LYS A 3 48.72 -26.37 -19.99
N ILE A 4 47.76 -26.27 -19.07
CA ILE A 4 46.45 -25.57 -19.11
C ILE A 4 45.66 -26.19 -17.94
N LEU A 5 45.93 -25.74 -16.72
CA LEU A 5 45.03 -25.89 -15.56
C LEU A 5 45.63 -25.08 -14.40
N MET A 6 45.49 -23.74 -14.44
CA MET A 6 45.64 -22.86 -13.26
C MET A 6 45.40 -21.38 -13.66
N LEU A 7 44.30 -21.09 -14.37
CA LEU A 7 43.91 -19.69 -14.61
C LEU A 7 42.40 -19.56 -14.90
N ALA A 8 41.56 -20.23 -14.11
CA ALA A 8 40.10 -20.14 -14.24
C ALA A 8 39.38 -20.20 -12.88
N MET A 9 40.00 -19.68 -11.81
CA MET A 9 39.38 -19.64 -10.47
C MET A 9 39.77 -18.38 -9.68
N LEU A 10 39.81 -17.23 -10.37
CA LEU A 10 40.14 -15.92 -9.76
C LEU A 10 39.30 -14.75 -10.32
N PHE A 11 38.18 -15.03 -10.98
CA PHE A 11 37.20 -13.99 -11.33
C PHE A 11 35.88 -14.21 -10.61
N SER A 12 35.43 -13.16 -9.90
CA SER A 12 34.15 -12.98 -9.20
C SER A 12 33.98 -13.63 -7.82
N LEU A 13 34.90 -13.35 -6.90
CA LEU A 13 34.49 -13.09 -5.51
C LEU A 13 34.44 -11.57 -5.32
N SER A 14 33.47 -10.93 -5.96
CA SER A 14 32.94 -9.70 -5.40
C SER A 14 32.45 -10.07 -3.99
N PRO A 15 32.83 -9.36 -2.92
CA PRO A 15 32.13 -9.54 -1.66
C PRO A 15 30.68 -9.14 -1.94
N MET A 16 29.79 -10.12 -2.15
CA MET A 16 28.39 -9.96 -1.81
C MET A 16 28.44 -9.60 -0.33
N MET A 17 28.41 -8.31 0.00
CA MET A 17 28.01 -7.90 1.33
C MET A 17 26.61 -8.48 1.48
N ALA A 18 26.52 -9.61 2.18
CA ALA A 18 25.26 -10.29 2.43
C ALA A 18 24.36 -9.28 3.15
N GLN A 19 23.39 -8.77 2.42
CA GLN A 19 22.32 -7.97 2.98
C GLN A 19 21.55 -8.89 3.93
N GLU A 20 21.53 -8.54 5.20
CA GLU A 20 20.83 -9.32 6.22
C GLU A 20 19.40 -8.80 6.35
N GLU A 21 18.44 -9.72 6.45
CA GLU A 21 17.04 -9.43 6.75
C GLU A 21 16.73 -9.97 8.15
N ILE A 22 15.92 -9.24 8.91
CA ILE A 22 15.26 -9.78 10.11
C ILE A 22 13.83 -10.12 9.72
N GLU A 23 13.35 -11.28 10.15
CA GLU A 23 11.98 -11.75 9.92
C GLU A 23 11.22 -11.95 11.23
N ASP A 24 9.92 -11.67 11.21
CA ASP A 24 9.00 -12.01 12.29
C ASP A 24 7.61 -12.40 11.79
N LEU A 25 7.06 -13.45 12.39
CA LEU A 25 5.69 -13.87 12.14
C LEU A 25 4.73 -13.04 12.99
N SER A 26 3.58 -12.68 12.42
CA SER A 26 2.50 -12.01 13.12
C SER A 26 1.39 -12.99 13.46
N TYR A 27 1.13 -13.08 14.77
CA TYR A 27 0.16 -13.97 15.35
C TYR A 27 -1.14 -13.26 15.71
N SER A 28 -2.24 -13.98 15.63
CA SER A 28 -3.57 -13.57 16.01
C SER A 28 -4.19 -14.54 17.02
N SER A 29 -5.33 -14.17 17.58
CA SER A 29 -6.14 -15.02 18.43
C SER A 29 -7.52 -15.23 17.81
N GLU A 30 -8.03 -16.46 17.85
CA GLU A 30 -9.40 -16.77 17.45
C GLU A 30 -10.46 -16.22 18.43
N SER A 31 -10.06 -15.65 19.57
CA SER A 31 -10.99 -15.03 20.50
C SER A 31 -11.61 -13.76 19.92
N VAL A 32 -12.90 -13.55 20.18
CA VAL A 32 -13.54 -12.26 19.98
C VAL A 32 -13.01 -11.28 21.03
N ILE A 33 -12.45 -10.16 20.58
CA ILE A 33 -11.94 -9.09 21.43
C ILE A 33 -12.68 -7.82 21.03
N ASP A 34 -13.69 -7.48 21.81
CA ASP A 34 -14.53 -6.30 21.61
C ASP A 34 -13.76 -5.03 21.99
N LYS A 35 -12.98 -4.53 21.03
CA LYS A 35 -12.18 -3.30 21.16
C LYS A 35 -12.29 -2.52 19.87
N ASN A 36 -12.84 -1.31 19.96
CA ASN A 36 -12.93 -0.39 18.84
C ASN A 36 -12.28 0.95 19.20
N ILE A 37 -11.07 1.15 18.68
CA ILE A 37 -10.31 2.39 18.71
C ILE A 37 -10.15 2.86 17.26
N GLY A 38 -11.25 3.37 16.69
CA GLY A 38 -11.29 3.90 15.32
C GLY A 38 -10.46 5.18 15.13
N LEU A 39 -10.36 5.65 13.88
CA LEU A 39 -9.66 6.89 13.58
C LEU A 39 -10.39 8.09 14.21
N PRO A 40 -9.71 8.94 15.00
CA PRO A 40 -10.32 10.13 15.57
C PRO A 40 -10.48 11.23 14.51
N ILE A 41 -11.51 12.05 14.68
CA ILE A 41 -11.81 13.20 13.81
C ILE A 41 -10.65 14.20 13.82
N VAL A 42 -10.15 14.53 15.02
CA VAL A 42 -8.99 15.40 15.22
C VAL A 42 -7.79 14.58 15.63
N ARG A 43 -6.72 14.63 14.85
CA ARG A 43 -5.45 13.96 15.13
C ARG A 43 -4.25 14.78 14.72
N SER A 44 -3.13 14.49 15.36
CA SER A 44 -1.85 15.11 15.08
C SER A 44 -1.23 14.59 13.79
N ILE A 45 -0.51 15.47 13.10
CA ILE A 45 0.27 15.16 11.91
C ILE A 45 1.72 15.51 12.23
N TYR A 46 2.58 14.49 12.28
CA TYR A 46 3.94 14.62 12.79
C TYR A 46 4.99 14.88 11.72
N GLY A 47 4.71 14.54 10.46
CA GLY A 47 5.72 14.65 9.41
C GLY A 47 5.17 14.57 7.99
N GLY A 48 6.11 14.57 7.05
CA GLY A 48 5.87 14.57 5.61
C GLY A 48 6.32 13.30 4.88
N THR A 49 6.53 12.19 5.60
CA THR A 49 6.98 10.92 5.02
C THR A 49 5.90 10.27 4.18
N LYS A 50 6.29 9.67 3.06
CA LYS A 50 5.44 8.81 2.22
C LYS A 50 5.86 7.35 2.36
N ILE A 51 4.88 6.46 2.51
CA ILE A 51 5.05 5.02 2.37
C ILE A 51 4.58 4.63 0.96
N ILE A 52 5.43 3.92 0.22
CA ILE A 52 5.19 3.51 -1.16
C ILE A 52 4.99 1.99 -1.18
N PRO A 53 3.72 1.51 -1.21
CA PRO A 53 3.44 0.09 -1.29
C PRO A 53 3.59 -0.44 -2.73
N GLU A 54 4.32 -1.54 -2.88
CA GLU A 54 4.48 -2.31 -4.10
C GLU A 54 3.78 -3.67 -3.91
N PHE A 55 2.70 -3.91 -4.66
CA PHE A 55 1.87 -5.11 -4.49
C PHE A 55 2.33 -6.25 -5.42
N GLU A 56 2.58 -7.41 -4.85
CA GLU A 56 2.88 -8.66 -5.57
C GLU A 56 1.83 -9.73 -5.25
N GLY A 57 1.37 -10.47 -6.26
CA GLY A 57 0.34 -11.49 -6.14
C GLY A 57 -1.07 -11.02 -6.48
N ASN A 58 -2.04 -11.94 -6.44
CA ASN A 58 -3.44 -11.69 -6.83
C ASN A 58 -4.26 -11.07 -5.69
N TRP A 59 -3.84 -9.90 -5.24
CA TRP A 59 -4.56 -9.15 -4.23
C TRP A 59 -6.00 -8.79 -4.65
N PRO A 60 -7.01 -9.05 -3.80
CA PRO A 60 -8.31 -8.40 -3.91
C PRO A 60 -8.17 -6.89 -3.89
N TYR A 61 -8.99 -6.21 -4.68
CA TYR A 61 -8.79 -4.78 -4.93
C TYR A 61 -9.06 -3.92 -3.70
N GLU A 62 -10.10 -4.27 -2.94
CA GLU A 62 -10.45 -3.67 -1.66
C GLU A 62 -9.38 -3.87 -0.58
N MET A 63 -8.64 -4.98 -0.60
CA MET A 63 -7.53 -5.23 0.32
C MET A 63 -6.33 -4.34 0.00
N LYS A 64 -6.08 -4.05 -1.28
CA LYS A 64 -5.08 -3.03 -1.66
C LYS A 64 -5.48 -1.66 -1.10
N GLY A 65 -6.76 -1.29 -1.18
CA GLY A 65 -7.29 -0.06 -0.61
C GLY A 65 -7.08 0.01 0.91
N ALA A 66 -7.46 -1.05 1.62
CA ALA A 66 -7.28 -1.15 3.07
C ALA A 66 -5.79 -1.10 3.49
N PHE A 67 -4.89 -1.73 2.71
CA PHE A 67 -3.44 -1.61 2.94
C PHE A 67 -2.93 -0.18 2.72
N LYS A 68 -3.36 0.48 1.63
CA LYS A 68 -3.02 1.89 1.35
C LYS A 68 -3.49 2.82 2.47
N LEU A 69 -4.70 2.62 2.99
CA LEU A 69 -5.20 3.37 4.15
C LEU A 69 -4.30 3.15 5.38
N ALA A 70 -3.87 1.92 5.66
CA ALA A 70 -2.93 1.65 6.75
C ALA A 70 -1.60 2.40 6.56
N CYS A 71 -1.09 2.49 5.33
CA CYS A 71 0.07 3.32 5.00
C CYS A 71 -0.18 4.80 5.32
N GLU A 72 -1.30 5.37 4.89
CA GLU A 72 -1.64 6.78 5.11
C GLU A 72 -1.79 7.14 6.59
N ILE A 73 -2.37 6.24 7.39
CA ILE A 73 -2.46 6.40 8.85
C ILE A 73 -1.05 6.46 9.46
N TRP A 74 -0.14 5.58 9.03
CA TRP A 74 1.25 5.62 9.46
C TRP A 74 1.97 6.89 9.00
N GLU A 75 1.74 7.32 7.77
CA GLU A 75 2.35 8.52 7.21
C GLU A 75 2.03 9.81 7.98
N GLU A 76 0.85 9.90 8.60
CA GLU A 76 0.49 11.01 9.50
C GLU A 76 1.17 10.88 10.88
N ALA A 77 1.41 9.66 11.35
CA ALA A 77 2.06 9.36 12.63
C ALA A 77 3.61 9.37 12.56
N LEU A 78 4.18 9.29 11.36
CA LEU A 78 5.62 9.19 11.13
C LEU A 78 6.34 10.54 11.25
N PRO A 79 7.55 10.57 11.84
CA PRO A 79 8.49 11.68 11.63
C PRO A 79 8.86 11.81 10.15
N THR A 80 9.27 12.99 9.73
CA THR A 80 9.70 13.23 8.35
C THR A 80 11.03 12.53 8.04
N THR A 81 11.05 11.74 6.97
CA THR A 81 12.22 11.06 6.42
C THR A 81 12.02 10.82 4.92
N PHE A 82 13.02 10.21 4.27
CA PHE A 82 12.92 9.71 2.90
C PHE A 82 11.78 8.69 2.76
N PRO A 83 11.25 8.50 1.54
CA PRO A 83 10.18 7.55 1.32
C PRO A 83 10.56 6.12 1.71
N ILE A 84 9.60 5.44 2.35
CA ILE A 84 9.72 4.06 2.81
C ILE A 84 8.98 3.17 1.82
N ARG A 85 9.65 2.21 1.21
CA ARG A 85 9.11 1.28 0.22
C ARG A 85 8.78 -0.06 0.88
N ILE A 86 7.53 -0.48 0.73
CA ILE A 86 7.04 -1.74 1.28
C ILE A 86 6.60 -2.65 0.15
N LYS A 87 7.21 -3.84 0.05
CA LYS A 87 6.71 -4.91 -0.81
C LYS A 87 5.63 -5.70 -0.08
N ALA A 88 4.38 -5.54 -0.48
CA ALA A 88 3.25 -6.27 0.07
C ALA A 88 2.93 -7.48 -0.82
N VAL A 89 3.18 -8.69 -0.31
CA VAL A 89 3.04 -9.94 -1.04
C VAL A 89 1.77 -10.67 -0.60
N TRP A 90 0.91 -11.01 -1.56
CA TRP A 90 -0.25 -11.89 -1.37
C TRP A 90 0.14 -13.31 -1.75
N ASP A 91 0.30 -14.17 -0.76
CA ASP A 91 0.77 -15.54 -0.95
C ASP A 91 -0.38 -16.55 -0.81
N GLU A 92 -0.85 -17.04 -1.95
CA GLU A 92 -1.91 -18.05 -2.03
C GLU A 92 -1.36 -19.49 -2.02
N ASN A 93 -0.04 -19.67 -2.04
CA ASN A 93 0.59 -20.97 -2.26
C ASN A 93 1.11 -21.62 -0.96
N THR A 94 1.49 -20.82 0.04
CA THR A 94 2.05 -21.36 1.29
C THR A 94 0.97 -21.99 2.17
N SER A 95 0.87 -23.32 2.12
CA SER A 95 -0.05 -24.11 2.96
C SER A 95 0.46 -24.38 4.37
N LYS A 96 1.74 -24.13 4.65
CA LYS A 96 2.40 -24.41 5.95
C LYS A 96 1.66 -23.82 7.15
N TYR A 97 1.03 -22.66 6.96
CA TYR A 97 0.37 -21.90 8.02
C TYR A 97 -1.16 -21.97 7.95
N ALA A 98 -1.74 -22.77 7.05
CA ALA A 98 -3.18 -22.78 6.79
C ALA A 98 -4.06 -23.07 8.02
N ASN A 99 -3.54 -23.83 9.00
CA ASN A 99 -4.24 -24.19 10.24
C ASN A 99 -3.59 -23.56 11.49
N GLN A 100 -2.82 -22.48 11.32
CA GLN A 100 -2.15 -21.77 12.41
C GLN A 100 -2.69 -20.34 12.49
N SER A 101 -2.67 -19.74 13.67
CA SER A 101 -3.06 -18.34 13.87
C SER A 101 -1.95 -17.38 13.44
N ILE A 102 -1.45 -17.55 12.21
CA ILE A 102 -0.40 -16.76 11.58
C ILE A 102 -0.94 -16.19 10.28
N PHE A 103 -1.02 -14.86 10.19
CA PHE A 103 -1.55 -14.18 9.01
C PHE A 103 -0.49 -13.62 8.09
N SER A 104 0.66 -13.25 8.65
CA SER A 104 1.71 -12.61 7.88
C SER A 104 3.11 -12.88 8.41
N ASN A 105 4.08 -12.67 7.54
CA ASN A 105 5.51 -12.61 7.85
C ASN A 105 6.03 -11.22 7.46
N VAL A 106 6.63 -10.53 8.43
CA VAL A 106 7.25 -9.22 8.25
C VAL A 106 8.76 -9.40 8.16
N ARG A 107 9.34 -8.90 7.07
CA ARG A 107 10.79 -8.86 6.84
C ARG A 107 11.25 -7.44 6.64
N PHE A 108 12.37 -7.07 7.26
CA PHE A 108 12.99 -5.77 7.04
C PHE A 108 14.51 -5.89 6.92
N LYS A 109 15.08 -5.08 6.03
CA LYS A 109 16.51 -5.07 5.72
C LYS A 109 17.30 -4.35 6.80
N VAL A 110 18.43 -4.92 7.17
CA VAL A 110 19.36 -4.37 8.16
C VAL A 110 20.78 -4.33 7.61
N LYS A 111 21.63 -3.51 8.22
CA LYS A 111 23.07 -3.48 7.95
C LYS A 111 23.85 -3.57 9.25
N ASN A 112 24.86 -4.43 9.29
CA ASN A 112 25.78 -4.48 10.42
C ASN A 112 26.69 -3.24 10.39
N CYS A 113 26.81 -2.56 11.52
CA CYS A 113 27.72 -1.45 11.72
C CYS A 113 28.89 -1.96 12.60
N SER A 114 30.13 -1.83 12.12
CA SER A 114 31.30 -2.32 12.86
C SER A 114 31.41 -1.68 14.25
N ARG A 115 31.96 -2.44 15.22
CA ARG A 115 32.10 -2.08 16.64
C ARG A 115 32.93 -0.82 16.94
N GLU A 116 33.56 -0.21 15.95
CA GLU A 116 34.48 0.92 16.13
C GLU A 116 33.79 2.29 16.13
N ALA A 117 32.47 2.36 15.94
CA ALA A 117 31.71 3.60 15.85
C ALA A 117 30.80 3.89 17.07
N VAL A 118 31.11 3.32 18.25
CA VAL A 118 30.22 3.33 19.44
C VAL A 118 30.35 4.62 20.27
N ASP A 119 31.02 5.66 19.77
CA ASP A 119 31.08 6.95 20.48
C ASP A 119 29.79 7.79 20.33
N HIS A 120 28.82 7.33 19.54
CA HIS A 120 27.52 7.99 19.36
C HIS A 120 26.36 7.03 19.68
N HIS A 121 25.48 7.42 20.62
CA HIS A 121 24.28 6.67 21.05
C HIS A 121 23.32 6.26 19.92
N VAL A 122 23.45 6.87 18.74
CA VAL A 122 22.63 6.62 17.54
C VAL A 122 23.03 5.32 16.81
N LEU A 123 24.29 4.86 16.96
CA LEU A 123 24.84 3.74 16.21
C LEU A 123 24.76 2.43 17.00
N THR A 124 23.95 1.49 16.50
CA THR A 124 23.82 0.14 17.05
C THR A 124 24.60 -0.86 16.21
N PRO A 125 25.00 -2.03 16.76
CA PRO A 125 25.75 -3.06 16.02
C PRO A 125 25.04 -3.51 14.73
N ARG A 126 23.71 -3.41 14.70
CA ARG A 126 22.87 -3.70 13.54
C ARG A 126 21.78 -2.63 13.43
N SER A 127 21.64 -2.03 12.26
CA SER A 127 20.72 -0.90 12.04
C SER A 127 19.74 -1.21 10.90
N PRO A 128 18.43 -1.04 11.10
CA PRO A 128 17.44 -1.11 10.02
C PRO A 128 17.68 -0.05 8.95
N TRP A 129 17.40 -0.37 7.69
CA TRP A 129 17.52 0.59 6.59
C TRP A 129 16.66 1.84 6.79
N THR A 130 15.47 1.68 7.37
CA THR A 130 14.56 2.78 7.72
C THR A 130 15.19 3.74 8.74
N GLN A 131 15.87 3.22 9.76
CA GLN A 131 16.66 4.03 10.70
C GLN A 131 17.79 4.77 9.99
N MET A 132 18.57 4.08 9.15
CA MET A 132 19.69 4.70 8.45
C MET A 132 19.23 5.85 7.55
N LYS A 133 18.11 5.68 6.82
CA LYS A 133 17.50 6.74 6.02
C LYS A 133 16.99 7.90 6.87
N ALA A 134 16.32 7.62 7.99
CA ALA A 134 15.84 8.63 8.92
C ALA A 134 16.98 9.47 9.48
N VAL A 135 18.05 8.83 9.95
CA VAL A 135 19.21 9.56 10.46
C VAL A 135 19.94 10.31 9.34
N LEU A 136 20.09 9.75 8.13
CA LEU A 136 20.70 10.47 7.00
C LEU A 136 19.89 11.72 6.62
N TRP A 137 18.56 11.62 6.61
CA TRP A 137 17.68 12.79 6.39
C TRP A 137 17.99 13.90 7.41
N LEU A 138 18.12 13.54 8.68
CA LEU A 138 18.46 14.44 9.79
C LEU A 138 19.93 14.90 9.78
N GLU A 139 20.84 14.20 9.12
CA GLU A 139 22.23 14.63 8.94
C GLU A 139 22.37 15.67 7.83
N LEU A 140 21.76 15.41 6.67
CA LEU A 140 21.75 16.33 5.52
C LEU A 140 21.11 17.68 5.86
N ALA A 141 20.19 17.66 6.80
CA ALA A 141 19.57 18.80 7.43
C ALA A 141 20.52 19.76 8.17
N TYR A 142 21.48 19.23 8.92
CA TYR A 142 22.34 20.00 9.84
C TYR A 142 23.80 20.07 9.42
N LYS A 143 24.16 19.42 8.31
CA LYS A 143 25.57 19.20 7.94
C LYS A 143 26.36 18.53 9.09
N LEU A 144 25.72 17.61 9.80
CA LEU A 144 26.37 16.83 10.85
C LEU A 144 27.35 15.84 10.23
N ALA A 145 28.31 15.38 11.04
CA ALA A 145 29.23 14.31 10.66
C ALA A 145 28.41 13.13 10.12
N GLY A 146 28.70 12.66 8.91
CA GLY A 146 27.90 11.66 8.21
C GLY A 146 28.04 10.26 8.83
N LEU A 147 27.32 9.99 9.93
CA LEU A 147 27.36 8.71 10.66
C LEU A 147 26.93 7.54 9.76
N PHE A 148 26.00 7.82 8.84
CA PHE A 148 25.55 6.85 7.84
C PHE A 148 25.90 7.21 6.40
N ASN A 149 26.53 8.36 6.14
CA ASN A 149 26.84 8.82 4.79
C ASN A 149 27.69 7.82 3.98
N GLU A 150 28.71 7.24 4.59
CA GLU A 150 29.55 6.19 3.96
C GLU A 150 28.90 4.80 3.95
N ARG A 151 27.71 4.66 4.56
CA ARG A 151 27.04 3.37 4.79
C ARG A 151 25.76 3.22 3.99
N VAL A 152 25.14 4.30 3.55
CA VAL A 152 23.94 4.27 2.71
C VAL A 152 24.34 4.06 1.24
N THR A 153 23.53 3.30 0.50
CA THR A 153 23.75 3.05 -0.93
C THR A 153 22.50 3.43 -1.74
N PRO A 154 22.62 3.72 -3.05
CA PRO A 154 21.47 4.02 -3.90
C PRO A 154 20.35 2.96 -3.83
N ASN A 155 20.71 1.68 -3.75
CA ASN A 155 19.74 0.57 -3.64
C ASN A 155 18.85 0.70 -2.39
N MET A 156 19.33 1.34 -1.31
CA MET A 156 18.49 1.58 -0.13
C MET A 156 17.25 2.40 -0.47
N PHE A 157 17.33 3.31 -1.44
CA PHE A 157 16.21 4.16 -1.85
C PHE A 157 15.38 3.60 -3.00
N MET A 158 15.98 2.72 -3.81
CA MET A 158 15.34 2.17 -5.01
C MET A 158 14.63 0.85 -4.76
N GLU A 159 15.10 0.05 -3.79
CA GLU A 159 14.49 -1.23 -3.45
C GLU A 159 13.56 -1.10 -2.23
N PRO A 160 12.56 -1.97 -2.10
CA PRO A 160 11.80 -2.13 -0.85
C PRO A 160 12.73 -2.44 0.33
N GLU A 161 12.65 -1.64 1.41
CA GLU A 161 13.34 -1.94 2.66
C GLU A 161 12.59 -2.97 3.50
N ILE A 162 11.27 -3.05 3.29
CA ILE A 162 10.34 -3.90 4.03
C ILE A 162 9.63 -4.83 3.04
N THR A 163 9.44 -6.07 3.44
CA THR A 163 8.55 -7.03 2.77
C THR A 163 7.55 -7.57 3.79
N ILE A 164 6.25 -7.45 3.51
CA ILE A 164 5.19 -8.05 4.31
C ILE A 164 4.49 -9.09 3.44
N THR A 165 4.52 -10.36 3.85
CA THR A 165 3.87 -11.46 3.13
C THR A 165 2.63 -11.88 3.90
N TYR A 166 1.45 -11.77 3.28
CA TYR A 166 0.18 -12.22 3.82
C TYR A 166 -0.18 -13.61 3.25
N TYR A 167 -0.45 -14.55 4.14
CA TYR A 167 -0.72 -15.95 3.77
C TYR A 167 -2.22 -16.18 3.55
N ASN A 168 -2.64 -16.27 2.29
CA ASN A 168 -4.02 -16.43 1.85
C ASN A 168 -4.30 -17.79 1.19
N TYR A 169 -3.64 -18.85 1.66
CA TYR A 169 -3.93 -20.21 1.17
C TYR A 169 -5.42 -20.54 1.36
N ASN A 170 -6.08 -21.08 0.32
CA ASN A 170 -7.53 -21.34 0.29
C ASN A 170 -8.42 -20.12 0.59
N HIS A 171 -7.99 -18.90 0.22
CA HIS A 171 -8.75 -17.66 0.45
C HIS A 171 -9.04 -17.37 1.93
N ASN A 172 -8.17 -17.83 2.85
CA ASN A 172 -8.44 -17.75 4.28
C ASN A 172 -8.53 -16.28 4.76
N LEU A 173 -7.63 -15.41 4.31
CA LEU A 173 -7.66 -13.99 4.70
C LEU A 173 -8.83 -13.25 4.02
N GLU A 174 -9.15 -13.58 2.77
CA GLU A 174 -10.32 -13.01 2.08
C GLU A 174 -11.63 -13.26 2.83
N ASN A 175 -11.75 -14.45 3.42
CA ASN A 175 -12.95 -14.86 4.15
C ASN A 175 -12.95 -14.39 5.60
N LEU A 176 -11.79 -14.21 6.22
CA LEU A 176 -11.66 -13.88 7.65
C LEU A 176 -11.49 -12.38 7.92
N CYS A 177 -11.16 -11.57 6.92
CA CYS A 177 -10.85 -10.15 7.12
C CYS A 177 -11.91 -9.22 6.52
N SER A 178 -12.28 -8.19 7.30
CA SER A 178 -12.97 -7.01 6.78
C SER A 178 -11.98 -6.00 6.24
N CYS A 179 -12.31 -5.39 5.10
CA CYS A 179 -11.55 -4.32 4.46
C CYS A 179 -12.19 -2.94 4.64
N SER A 180 -13.10 -2.78 5.62
CA SER A 180 -13.85 -1.53 5.78
C SER A 180 -12.92 -0.34 6.00
N LEU A 181 -13.12 0.75 5.26
CA LEU A 181 -12.33 1.98 5.42
C LEU A 181 -12.79 2.82 6.61
N ASP A 182 -14.04 2.65 7.08
CA ASP A 182 -14.61 3.42 8.18
C ASP A 182 -14.48 2.77 9.58
N GLY A 183 -13.90 1.58 9.66
CA GLY A 183 -13.71 0.85 10.91
C GLY A 183 -14.92 0.02 11.36
N THR A 184 -15.95 -0.11 10.52
CA THR A 184 -17.07 -1.02 10.79
C THR A 184 -16.64 -2.47 10.53
N VAL A 185 -16.42 -3.22 11.60
CA VAL A 185 -16.02 -4.64 11.58
C VAL A 185 -16.90 -5.40 12.56
N ASP A 186 -17.41 -6.57 12.14
CA ASP A 186 -18.20 -7.44 13.00
C ASP A 186 -17.33 -8.36 13.88
N GLN A 187 -17.96 -9.16 14.73
CA GLN A 187 -17.26 -10.05 15.67
C GLN A 187 -16.71 -11.33 15.02
N GLU A 188 -17.03 -11.59 13.75
CA GLU A 188 -16.60 -12.79 13.01
C GLU A 188 -15.34 -12.54 12.17
N HIS A 189 -15.05 -11.27 11.87
CA HIS A 189 -13.93 -10.86 11.03
C HIS A 189 -12.83 -10.13 11.81
N TYR A 190 -11.60 -10.25 11.31
CA TYR A 190 -10.47 -9.40 11.70
C TYR A 190 -10.50 -8.09 10.92
N ASP A 191 -10.01 -7.01 11.51
CA ASP A 191 -9.80 -5.76 10.78
C ASP A 191 -8.48 -5.82 9.98
N PHE A 192 -8.55 -5.86 8.65
CA PHE A 192 -7.35 -5.91 7.80
C PHE A 192 -6.49 -4.65 7.95
N VAL A 193 -7.11 -3.48 8.14
CA VAL A 193 -6.37 -2.22 8.33
C VAL A 193 -5.55 -2.28 9.61
N THR A 194 -6.14 -2.69 10.73
CA THR A 194 -5.42 -2.90 12.01
C THR A 194 -4.29 -3.92 11.87
N MET A 195 -4.53 -5.04 11.15
CA MET A 195 -3.50 -6.04 10.90
C MET A 195 -2.31 -5.43 10.13
N ALA A 196 -2.58 -4.70 9.05
CA ALA A 196 -1.54 -4.03 8.27
C ALA A 196 -0.80 -2.95 9.07
N LEU A 197 -1.51 -2.18 9.90
CA LEU A 197 -0.89 -1.20 10.80
C LEU A 197 0.11 -1.87 11.76
N ARG A 198 -0.25 -3.03 12.33
CA ARG A 198 0.63 -3.81 13.22
C ARG A 198 1.87 -4.31 12.49
N ASP A 199 1.69 -4.85 11.29
CA ASP A 199 2.80 -5.40 10.50
C ASP A 199 3.78 -4.30 10.05
N ILE A 200 3.27 -3.14 9.64
CA ILE A 200 4.09 -1.97 9.34
C ILE A 200 4.85 -1.52 10.60
N ALA A 201 4.20 -1.46 11.76
CA ALA A 201 4.86 -1.09 13.02
C ALA A 201 6.07 -2.00 13.34
N LYS A 202 5.87 -3.32 13.26
CA LYS A 202 6.93 -4.32 13.53
C LYS A 202 8.08 -4.16 12.54
N SER A 203 7.78 -3.84 11.29
CA SER A 203 8.76 -3.66 10.22
C SER A 203 9.73 -2.48 10.42
N PHE A 204 9.38 -1.52 11.29
CA PHE A 204 10.32 -0.45 11.66
C PHE A 204 11.44 -0.92 12.59
N GLY A 205 11.39 -2.16 13.08
CA GLY A 205 12.45 -2.77 13.90
C GLY A 205 12.04 -3.11 15.34
N LEU A 206 10.75 -3.08 15.67
CA LEU A 206 10.20 -3.44 16.99
C LEU A 206 10.10 -4.96 17.15
N VAL A 207 11.23 -5.65 16.99
CA VAL A 207 11.31 -7.11 16.94
C VAL A 207 12.48 -7.60 17.78
N TRP A 208 12.21 -8.50 18.71
CA TRP A 208 13.18 -9.43 19.28
C TRP A 208 13.38 -10.59 18.30
N SER A 209 14.52 -10.61 17.62
CA SER A 209 14.84 -11.57 16.56
C SER A 209 15.09 -12.99 17.07
N SER A 210 15.37 -13.14 18.37
CA SER A 210 15.88 -14.38 18.97
C SER A 210 14.84 -15.08 19.85
N LYS A 211 13.62 -15.29 19.31
CA LYS A 211 12.46 -15.83 20.05
C LYS A 211 12.59 -17.26 20.55
N LYS A 212 13.25 -18.12 19.77
CA LYS A 212 13.34 -19.56 20.05
C LYS A 212 14.36 -19.85 21.15
N ILE A 213 13.89 -20.51 22.20
CA ILE A 213 14.75 -20.97 23.29
C ILE A 213 15.38 -22.30 22.91
N ARG A 214 16.71 -22.29 22.69
CA ARG A 214 17.46 -23.50 22.33
C ARG A 214 17.91 -24.31 23.54
N VAL A 215 18.07 -23.65 24.69
CA VAL A 215 18.52 -24.24 25.94
C VAL A 215 17.50 -23.87 27.01
N PRO A 216 16.92 -24.85 27.74
CA PRO A 216 15.99 -24.57 28.82
C PRO A 216 16.56 -23.50 29.77
N GLU A 217 15.70 -22.56 30.17
CA GLU A 217 16.04 -21.47 31.10
C GLU A 217 17.13 -20.47 30.63
N LYS A 218 17.41 -20.41 29.32
CA LYS A 218 18.32 -19.42 28.74
C LYS A 218 17.68 -18.70 27.56
N LEU A 219 17.64 -17.37 27.66
CA LEU A 219 17.20 -16.53 26.55
C LEU A 219 18.27 -16.55 25.47
N ASN A 220 17.88 -16.67 24.20
CA ASN A 220 18.82 -16.52 23.10
C ASN A 220 19.11 -15.02 22.90
N ILE A 221 20.34 -14.59 23.13
CA ILE A 221 20.74 -13.18 23.04
C ILE A 221 21.25 -12.90 21.61
N PRO A 222 20.70 -11.89 20.90
CA PRO A 222 21.19 -11.50 19.59
C PRO A 222 22.68 -11.14 19.64
N ALA A 223 23.48 -11.69 18.71
CA ALA A 223 24.92 -11.40 18.64
C ALA A 223 25.21 -9.93 18.26
N SER A 224 24.36 -9.37 17.40
CA SER A 224 24.38 -7.97 16.97
C SER A 224 22.96 -7.40 17.11
N PRO A 225 22.62 -6.80 18.27
CA PRO A 225 21.28 -6.32 18.53
C PRO A 225 20.93 -5.07 17.70
N THR A 226 19.65 -4.96 17.34
CA THR A 226 19.04 -3.72 16.83
C THR A 226 18.89 -2.66 17.93
N PRO A 227 18.49 -1.40 17.64
CA PRO A 227 18.18 -0.42 18.68
C PRO A 227 17.16 -0.91 19.69
N PHE A 228 16.03 -1.46 19.22
CA PHE A 228 15.00 -2.00 20.10
C PHE A 228 15.53 -3.13 21.00
N GLU A 229 16.23 -4.10 20.42
CA GLU A 229 16.83 -5.22 21.18
C GLU A 229 17.86 -4.73 22.20
N THR A 230 18.60 -3.66 21.89
CA THR A 230 19.57 -3.05 22.81
C THR A 230 18.87 -2.50 24.06
N HIS A 231 17.75 -1.78 23.90
CA HIS A 231 16.97 -1.29 25.04
C HIS A 231 16.32 -2.41 25.86
N VAL A 232 15.87 -3.49 25.20
CA VAL A 232 15.39 -4.70 25.88
C VAL A 232 16.51 -5.34 26.71
N LEU A 233 17.72 -5.46 26.13
CA LEU A 233 18.89 -6.01 26.82
C LEU A 233 19.37 -5.15 27.98
N MET A 234 19.27 -3.82 27.89
CA MET A 234 19.56 -2.93 29.03
C MET A 234 18.64 -3.23 30.23
N SER A 235 17.39 -3.63 29.97
CA SER A 235 16.40 -3.94 31.01
C SER A 235 16.58 -5.34 31.60
N LEU A 236 16.82 -6.34 30.74
CA LEU A 236 16.98 -7.74 31.13
C LEU A 236 18.41 -8.08 31.62
N GLY A 237 19.42 -7.40 31.08
CA GLY A 237 20.84 -7.73 31.23
C GLY A 237 21.34 -8.67 30.13
N ALA A 238 22.65 -8.65 29.86
CA ALA A 238 23.26 -9.42 28.77
C ALA A 238 23.53 -10.90 29.11
N ASN A 239 23.36 -11.33 30.36
CA ASN A 239 23.54 -12.74 30.74
C ASN A 239 22.27 -13.55 30.37
N PRO A 240 22.37 -14.59 29.52
CA PRO A 240 21.22 -15.36 29.03
C PRO A 240 20.30 -15.94 30.12
N THR A 241 20.86 -16.42 31.23
CA THR A 241 20.10 -17.03 32.33
C THR A 241 19.41 -15.96 33.18
N VAL A 242 20.11 -14.84 33.47
CA VAL A 242 19.52 -13.72 34.20
C VAL A 242 18.39 -13.08 33.40
N ALA A 243 18.62 -12.86 32.10
CA ALA A 243 17.63 -12.29 31.19
C ALA A 243 16.37 -13.15 31.11
N TYR A 244 16.54 -14.48 30.96
CA TYR A 244 15.42 -15.41 30.96
C TYR A 244 14.60 -15.35 32.25
N LYS A 245 15.27 -15.42 33.40
CA LYS A 245 14.61 -15.35 34.71
C LYS A 245 13.81 -14.07 34.86
N LYS A 246 14.36 -12.93 34.46
CA LYS A 246 13.64 -11.63 34.50
C LYS A 246 12.45 -11.59 33.55
N ALA A 247 12.60 -12.10 32.32
CA ALA A 247 11.52 -12.12 31.34
C ALA A 247 10.37 -13.08 31.74
N THR A 248 10.64 -14.08 32.58
CA THR A 248 9.64 -15.08 33.01
C THR A 248 9.20 -14.91 34.47
N MET A 249 9.41 -13.73 35.06
CA MET A 249 8.96 -13.45 36.45
C MET A 249 7.43 -13.35 36.60
N GLY A 250 6.66 -13.41 35.50
CA GLY A 250 5.22 -13.19 35.50
C GLY A 250 4.81 -11.71 35.56
N ASN A 251 5.78 -10.79 35.48
CA ASN A 251 5.55 -9.36 35.33
C ASN A 251 5.97 -8.89 33.94
N PRO A 252 5.36 -7.83 33.38
CA PRO A 252 5.80 -7.23 32.13
C PRO A 252 7.26 -6.79 32.19
N VAL A 253 7.97 -6.90 31.05
CA VAL A 253 9.33 -6.36 30.94
C VAL A 253 9.22 -4.86 30.68
N LEU A 254 9.61 -4.07 31.68
CA LEU A 254 9.65 -2.60 31.57
C LEU A 254 10.93 -2.17 30.86
N VAL A 255 10.77 -1.70 29.63
CA VAL A 255 11.85 -1.07 28.87
C VAL A 255 11.82 0.42 29.15
N ASN A 256 12.91 0.95 29.70
CA ASN A 256 13.08 2.38 29.94
C ASN A 256 14.25 2.89 29.09
N THR A 257 14.05 4.03 28.45
CA THR A 257 15.07 4.70 27.65
C THR A 257 15.67 5.85 28.46
N GLU A 258 16.89 6.27 28.12
CA GLU A 258 17.56 7.39 28.80
C GLU A 258 16.77 8.71 28.67
N GLU A 259 15.97 8.85 27.61
CA GLU A 259 15.09 9.99 27.34
C GLU A 259 13.76 9.94 28.12
N GLY A 260 13.63 9.04 29.10
CA GLY A 260 12.45 8.92 29.95
C GLY A 260 11.21 8.34 29.26
N TYR A 261 11.38 7.73 28.08
CA TYR A 261 10.32 6.95 27.45
C TYR A 261 10.30 5.54 28.07
N ASN A 262 9.11 5.00 28.29
CA ASN A 262 8.97 3.66 28.83
C ASN A 262 7.91 2.85 28.08
N ILE A 263 8.07 1.54 27.99
CA ILE A 263 7.08 0.62 27.42
C ILE A 263 7.10 -0.71 28.16
N SER A 264 5.95 -1.36 28.25
CA SER A 264 5.82 -2.67 28.88
C SER A 264 5.69 -3.74 27.81
N LEU A 265 6.60 -4.72 27.78
CA LEU A 265 6.55 -5.83 26.85
C LEU A 265 5.85 -7.03 27.49
N TYR A 266 5.09 -7.76 26.67
CA TYR A 266 4.48 -9.02 27.02
C TYR A 266 5.57 -10.08 27.20
N ALA A 267 5.66 -10.63 28.41
CA ALA A 267 6.56 -11.71 28.77
C ALA A 267 5.92 -12.52 29.92
N PRO A 268 5.13 -13.56 29.60
CA PRO A 268 4.43 -14.36 30.60
C PRO A 268 5.38 -15.20 31.45
N SER A 269 4.89 -15.72 32.58
CA SER A 269 5.68 -16.58 33.49
C SER A 269 6.14 -17.88 32.84
N VAL A 270 5.38 -18.37 31.86
CA VAL A 270 5.79 -19.46 30.96
C VAL A 270 6.13 -18.83 29.63
N TRP A 271 7.36 -19.00 29.15
CA TRP A 271 7.82 -18.40 27.91
C TRP A 271 6.91 -18.76 26.73
N ASP A 272 6.35 -17.74 26.10
CA ASP A 272 5.53 -17.84 24.90
C ASP A 272 6.44 -17.59 23.68
N GLU A 273 6.79 -18.65 22.94
CA GLU A 273 7.72 -18.56 21.80
C GLU A 273 7.19 -17.70 20.64
N GLU A 274 5.88 -17.47 20.57
CA GLU A 274 5.25 -16.72 19.49
C GLU A 274 5.28 -15.22 19.78
N ARG A 275 5.00 -14.85 21.04
CA ARG A 275 4.69 -13.46 21.41
C ARG A 275 5.66 -12.79 22.39
N SER A 276 6.43 -13.54 23.18
CA SER A 276 7.28 -12.93 24.22
C SER A 276 8.25 -11.91 23.64
N LEU A 277 8.31 -10.72 24.24
CA LEU A 277 9.15 -9.57 23.87
C LEU A 277 8.83 -8.89 22.51
N ASN A 278 7.87 -9.41 21.72
CA ASN A 278 7.46 -8.81 20.44
C ASN A 278 6.10 -8.12 20.45
N TYR A 279 5.39 -8.20 21.57
CA TYR A 279 4.10 -7.53 21.76
C TYR A 279 4.12 -6.74 23.05
N PHE A 280 3.30 -5.70 23.10
CA PHE A 280 3.23 -4.77 24.22
C PHE A 280 2.08 -5.16 25.15
N ILE A 281 2.21 -4.78 26.42
CA ILE A 281 1.07 -4.73 27.33
C ILE A 281 0.34 -3.41 27.06
N PRO A 282 -0.95 -3.46 26.68
CA PRO A 282 -1.70 -2.26 26.33
C PRO A 282 -1.83 -1.33 27.52
N THR A 283 -1.62 -0.05 27.28
CA THR A 283 -1.77 1.05 28.25
C THR A 283 -2.49 2.21 27.58
N SER A 284 -3.55 2.71 28.22
CA SER A 284 -4.40 3.77 27.64
C SER A 284 -3.66 5.07 27.35
N SER A 285 -2.52 5.32 28.00
CA SER A 285 -1.67 6.48 27.77
C SER A 285 -0.71 6.32 26.59
N LYS A 286 -0.63 5.15 25.95
CA LYS A 286 0.28 4.90 24.83
C LYS A 286 -0.42 4.17 23.69
N LYS A 287 -0.76 4.90 22.63
CA LYS A 287 -1.52 4.35 21.49
C LYS A 287 -0.78 3.22 20.80
N ILE A 288 0.56 3.31 20.71
CA ILE A 288 1.36 2.23 20.12
C ILE A 288 1.24 0.90 20.88
N SER A 289 1.01 0.95 22.20
CA SER A 289 0.82 -0.25 23.03
C SER A 289 -0.53 -0.92 22.82
N GLU A 290 -1.55 -0.16 22.46
CA GLU A 290 -2.84 -0.69 22.02
C GLU A 290 -2.69 -1.35 20.65
N LEU A 291 -2.02 -0.68 19.71
CA LEU A 291 -1.78 -1.21 18.37
C LEU A 291 -1.01 -2.53 18.42
N LEU A 292 0.11 -2.59 19.15
CA LEU A 292 0.98 -3.77 19.26
C LEU A 292 0.65 -4.67 20.45
N SER A 293 -0.59 -4.63 20.94
CA SER A 293 -1.04 -5.50 22.02
C SER A 293 -0.89 -6.99 21.66
N TYR A 294 -0.56 -7.80 22.65
CA TYR A 294 -0.59 -9.28 22.54
C TYR A 294 -2.01 -9.84 22.39
N GLN A 295 -3.03 -9.01 22.67
CA GLN A 295 -4.46 -9.31 22.56
C GLN A 295 -5.01 -8.75 21.25
N PHE A 296 -4.84 -9.49 20.14
CA PHE A 296 -5.42 -9.17 18.84
C PHE A 296 -6.27 -10.34 18.36
N GLY A 297 -7.56 -10.07 18.09
CA GLY A 297 -8.55 -11.08 17.75
C GLY A 297 -9.65 -10.53 16.83
N LYS A 298 -10.67 -11.36 16.57
CA LYS A 298 -11.83 -10.95 15.77
C LYS A 298 -12.59 -9.80 16.46
N GLY A 299 -13.14 -8.88 15.66
CA GLY A 299 -13.81 -7.67 16.15
C GLY A 299 -12.88 -6.57 16.69
N THR A 300 -11.56 -6.78 16.71
CA THR A 300 -10.60 -5.74 17.15
C THR A 300 -10.34 -4.73 16.03
N VAL A 301 -10.58 -3.45 16.34
CA VAL A 301 -10.23 -2.30 15.50
C VAL A 301 -9.32 -1.38 16.31
N VAL A 302 -8.10 -1.15 15.84
CA VAL A 302 -7.16 -0.18 16.43
C VAL A 302 -6.48 0.59 15.30
N ARG A 303 -7.00 1.79 15.03
CA ARG A 303 -6.53 2.69 13.96
C ARG A 303 -6.07 4.05 14.48
N ASP A 304 -6.46 4.45 15.70
CA ASP A 304 -5.90 5.63 16.35
C ASP A 304 -4.48 5.36 16.86
N ILE A 305 -3.48 5.75 16.08
CA ILE A 305 -2.06 5.55 16.45
C ILE A 305 -1.28 6.86 16.54
N ALA A 306 -1.77 7.94 15.92
CA ALA A 306 -1.10 9.23 15.90
C ALA A 306 -1.13 9.87 17.31
N SER A 307 0.05 9.98 17.92
CA SER A 307 0.24 10.47 19.29
C SER A 307 1.71 10.81 19.54
N ASP A 308 1.96 11.60 20.58
CA ASP A 308 3.32 11.95 21.00
C ASP A 308 4.09 10.67 21.40
N ASP A 309 3.44 9.68 22.01
CA ASP A 309 4.07 8.42 22.36
C ASP A 309 4.52 7.63 21.12
N THR A 310 3.67 7.51 20.11
CA THR A 310 4.04 6.86 18.84
C THR A 310 5.16 7.64 18.13
N TYR A 311 5.14 8.97 18.15
CA TYR A 311 6.21 9.77 17.57
C TYR A 311 7.55 9.54 18.30
N ARG A 312 7.54 9.65 19.64
CA ARG A 312 8.72 9.45 20.49
C ARG A 312 9.25 8.03 20.45
N MET A 313 8.44 7.04 20.11
CA MET A 313 8.92 5.68 19.88
C MET A 313 10.06 5.63 18.86
N PHE A 314 9.99 6.42 17.78
CA PHE A 314 11.02 6.44 16.74
C PHE A 314 12.36 6.95 17.26
N SER A 315 12.37 8.05 18.03
CA SER A 315 13.59 8.57 18.63
C SER A 315 14.08 7.70 19.79
N CYS A 316 13.19 7.27 20.68
CA CYS A 316 13.55 6.65 21.94
C CYS A 316 13.78 5.13 21.87
N LEU A 317 13.08 4.38 21.00
CA LEU A 317 13.22 2.92 20.88
C LEU A 317 13.94 2.48 19.61
N LEU A 318 13.85 3.28 18.54
CA LEU A 318 14.41 2.93 17.23
C LEU A 318 15.64 3.78 16.87
N ASN A 319 16.02 4.74 17.71
CA ASN A 319 17.14 5.66 17.51
C ASN A 319 17.11 6.37 16.15
N TRP A 320 15.92 6.79 15.71
CA TRP A 320 15.74 7.74 14.60
C TRP A 320 16.00 9.16 15.12
N THR A 321 17.18 9.37 15.70
CA THR A 321 17.55 10.59 16.39
C THR A 321 18.49 11.43 15.54
N GLY A 322 18.19 12.72 15.47
CA GLY A 322 18.96 13.76 14.79
C GLY A 322 18.21 15.09 14.91
N LEU A 323 18.87 16.21 14.63
CA LEU A 323 18.21 17.52 14.67
C LEU A 323 17.35 17.70 13.39
N VAL A 324 16.22 18.42 13.43
CA VAL A 324 15.18 18.45 12.36
C VAL A 324 15.42 19.45 11.21
N ALA A 325 15.33 18.98 9.96
CA ALA A 325 15.68 19.68 8.71
C ALA A 325 14.65 20.68 8.22
N VAL A 326 14.96 21.98 8.23
CA VAL A 326 14.19 22.96 7.45
C VAL A 326 15.13 23.99 6.83
N GLY A 327 15.68 23.67 5.66
CA GLY A 327 16.49 24.59 4.86
C GLY A 327 17.94 24.77 5.32
N ILE A 328 18.81 25.05 4.35
CA ILE A 328 20.27 25.14 4.52
C ILE A 328 20.64 26.50 5.13
N GLY A 329 21.22 26.51 6.33
CA GLY A 329 21.85 27.70 6.94
C GLY A 329 22.95 27.32 7.93
N ASN A 330 24.21 27.69 7.64
CA ASN A 330 25.39 27.29 8.42
C ASN A 330 25.37 27.79 9.87
N GLU A 331 25.82 26.91 10.77
CA GLU A 331 26.30 27.14 12.14
C GLU A 331 25.29 27.74 13.15
N GLY A 332 24.81 26.89 14.07
CA GLY A 332 24.16 27.29 15.33
C GLY A 332 22.65 27.58 15.28
N ASN A 333 21.87 26.65 15.84
CA ASN A 333 20.50 26.78 16.40
C ASN A 333 19.23 26.86 15.52
N SER A 334 18.30 25.98 15.93
CA SER A 334 16.83 25.84 15.82
C SER A 334 16.13 25.95 14.46
N CYS A 335 16.26 24.87 13.69
CA CYS A 335 15.31 24.47 12.66
C CYS A 335 14.36 23.41 13.27
N GLY A 336 13.04 23.58 13.20
CA GLY A 336 12.09 22.67 13.87
C GLY A 336 10.87 22.36 13.02
N GLU A 337 10.47 21.08 12.99
CA GLU A 337 9.14 20.67 12.55
C GLU A 337 8.14 20.97 13.64
N LYS A 338 7.04 21.65 13.28
CA LYS A 338 5.92 21.85 14.19
C LYS A 338 4.83 20.84 13.86
N VAL A 339 4.45 20.06 14.87
CA VAL A 339 3.30 19.15 14.82
C VAL A 339 2.07 19.95 14.43
N SER A 340 1.33 19.45 13.45
CA SER A 340 0.06 20.03 13.02
C SER A 340 -1.09 19.12 13.42
N SER A 341 -2.31 19.46 13.01
CA SER A 341 -3.47 18.60 13.24
C SER A 341 -4.46 18.67 12.09
N THR A 342 -5.33 17.67 12.01
CA THR A 342 -6.48 17.66 11.09
C THR A 342 -7.53 18.73 11.39
N ASN A 343 -7.38 19.51 12.47
CA ASN A 343 -8.19 20.70 12.70
C ASN A 343 -7.63 21.95 11.98
N ASN A 344 -6.36 21.91 11.57
CA ASN A 344 -5.67 23.03 10.90
C ASN A 344 -5.63 22.77 9.39
N ILE A 345 -6.79 22.82 8.75
CA ILE A 345 -6.95 22.58 7.31
C ILE A 345 -6.98 23.91 6.55
N LEU A 346 -6.15 24.03 5.53
CA LEU A 346 -6.20 25.11 4.55
C LEU A 346 -7.45 24.95 3.68
N PRO A 347 -8.20 26.02 3.40
CA PRO A 347 -9.42 25.93 2.63
C PRO A 347 -9.13 25.62 1.16
N PHE A 348 -10.07 24.97 0.46
CA PHE A 348 -9.94 24.67 -0.98
C PHE A 348 -9.79 25.94 -1.83
N LYS A 349 -10.45 27.03 -1.41
CA LYS A 349 -10.39 28.36 -2.02
C LYS A 349 -10.43 29.43 -0.95
N GLY A 350 -9.90 30.60 -1.29
CA GLY A 350 -9.80 31.73 -0.37
C GLY A 350 -8.40 31.80 0.20
N ALA A 351 -8.27 32.22 1.44
CA ALA A 351 -6.97 32.47 2.03
C ALA A 351 -6.87 32.00 3.48
N PHE A 352 -5.64 31.86 3.95
CA PHE A 352 -5.33 31.48 5.33
C PHE A 352 -4.24 32.39 5.87
N SER A 353 -4.17 32.54 7.20
CA SER A 353 -3.15 33.33 7.88
C SER A 353 -2.23 32.55 8.81
N LEU A 354 -0.94 32.90 8.77
CA LEU A 354 0.10 32.39 9.65
C LEU A 354 0.52 33.51 10.61
N ASN A 355 -0.13 33.60 11.79
CA ASN A 355 0.22 34.59 12.82
C ASN A 355 1.61 34.30 13.43
N HIS A 356 2.67 34.65 12.70
CA HIS A 356 4.06 34.55 13.15
C HIS A 356 4.82 35.83 12.80
N THR A 357 4.97 36.73 13.77
CA THR A 357 5.77 37.95 13.65
C THR A 357 7.27 37.62 13.59
N ALA A 358 8.02 38.09 12.58
CA ALA A 358 9.47 38.33 12.70
C ALA A 358 9.81 39.71 12.15
N LYS A 359 10.91 40.28 12.63
CA LYS A 359 11.41 41.59 12.20
C LYS A 359 12.32 41.46 10.97
N ALA A 360 12.09 42.32 9.99
CA ALA A 360 13.00 42.65 8.90
C ALA A 360 14.43 43.00 9.34
N MET A 361 15.46 42.48 8.65
CA MET A 361 16.77 43.12 8.62
C MET A 361 17.45 42.87 7.26
N SER A 362 18.28 43.80 6.81
CA SER A 362 18.93 43.79 5.50
C SER A 362 19.92 42.64 5.29
N ILE A 363 20.06 42.20 4.04
CA ILE A 363 20.84 41.03 3.64
C ILE A 363 22.17 41.44 3.00
N ASN A 364 23.28 40.88 3.48
CA ASN A 364 24.52 40.79 2.71
C ASN A 364 24.57 39.43 1.99
N SER A 365 24.95 39.45 0.72
CA SER A 365 25.06 38.29 -0.17
C SER A 365 26.01 37.23 0.39
N TYR A 366 25.62 35.96 0.30
CA TYR A 366 26.49 34.83 0.64
C TYR A 366 26.84 34.00 -0.59
N SER A 367 28.13 33.65 -0.68
CA SER A 367 28.73 32.82 -1.72
C SER A 367 28.46 31.33 -1.45
N LYS A 368 28.18 30.59 -2.53
CA LYS A 368 28.29 29.13 -2.57
C LYS A 368 29.70 28.72 -2.13
N THR A 369 29.79 27.90 -1.10
CA THR A 369 30.99 27.10 -0.83
C THR A 369 30.62 25.64 -1.01
N ASP A 370 31.26 25.04 -2.02
CA ASP A 370 31.24 23.61 -2.31
C ASP A 370 31.82 22.83 -1.12
N GLY A 371 31.18 21.71 -0.76
CA GLY A 371 31.75 20.78 0.19
C GLY A 371 30.80 19.73 0.75
N LEU A 372 31.32 18.49 0.79
CA LEU A 372 30.92 17.32 1.60
C LEU A 372 29.98 16.26 1.00
N LEU A 373 29.87 16.16 -0.32
CA LEU A 373 29.60 14.88 -1.00
C LEU A 373 30.31 14.92 -2.34
N ASP A 374 31.27 14.02 -2.57
CA ASP A 374 31.77 13.71 -3.90
C ASP A 374 31.39 12.25 -4.23
N GLU A 375 30.11 12.09 -4.57
CA GLU A 375 29.52 11.02 -5.40
C GLU A 375 28.23 11.65 -5.97
N ASP A 376 28.38 12.46 -7.04
CA ASP A 376 27.34 13.34 -7.60
C ASP A 376 25.97 12.67 -7.85
N SER A 377 25.92 11.34 -8.02
CA SER A 377 24.66 10.65 -8.31
C SER A 377 23.73 10.48 -7.10
N LEU A 378 24.24 10.09 -5.93
CA LEU A 378 23.41 9.82 -4.75
C LEU A 378 22.90 11.13 -4.15
N ARG A 379 23.75 12.17 -4.07
CA ARG A 379 23.34 13.50 -3.60
C ARG A 379 22.21 14.06 -4.44
N ASN A 380 22.38 14.08 -5.76
CA ASN A 380 21.36 14.57 -6.68
C ASN A 380 20.05 13.78 -6.56
N TYR A 381 20.15 12.47 -6.33
CA TYR A 381 18.98 11.63 -6.10
C TYR A 381 18.27 11.92 -4.76
N VAL A 382 18.98 12.08 -3.65
CA VAL A 382 18.32 12.35 -2.35
C VAL A 382 17.80 13.78 -2.24
N ASP A 383 18.42 14.71 -2.95
CA ASP A 383 18.09 16.13 -2.93
C ASP A 383 16.69 16.44 -3.43
N GLN A 384 16.12 15.63 -4.34
CA GLN A 384 14.75 15.81 -4.84
C GLN A 384 13.66 15.57 -3.77
N PHE A 385 13.98 14.79 -2.74
CA PHE A 385 13.05 14.52 -1.62
C PHE A 385 13.13 15.61 -0.57
N ILE A 386 14.20 16.39 -0.57
CA ILE A 386 14.37 17.52 0.34
C ILE A 386 13.76 18.74 -0.35
N PRO A 387 12.63 19.25 0.12
CA PRO A 387 12.08 20.53 -0.32
C PRO A 387 13.08 21.65 0.00
N LYS A 388 13.78 22.11 -1.06
CA LYS A 388 14.84 23.12 -1.04
C LYS A 388 14.40 24.36 -1.84
N SER A 389 14.88 25.52 -1.40
CA SER A 389 14.87 26.72 -2.22
C SER A 389 16.22 26.90 -2.92
N ASN A 390 16.19 27.13 -4.23
CA ASN A 390 17.34 27.64 -5.00
C ASN A 390 17.36 29.17 -5.03
N ARG A 391 16.43 29.83 -4.34
CA ARG A 391 16.23 31.27 -4.42
C ARG A 391 16.85 31.96 -3.20
N PRO A 392 17.49 33.12 -3.40
CA PRO A 392 18.00 33.87 -2.28
C PRO A 392 16.80 34.53 -1.56
N PHE A 393 16.87 34.62 -0.23
CA PHE A 393 16.14 35.55 0.64
C PHE A 393 14.87 35.07 1.37
N ILE A 394 14.63 35.77 2.49
CA ILE A 394 13.48 35.76 3.44
C ILE A 394 12.15 35.66 2.68
N GLY A 395 11.20 34.88 3.18
CA GLY A 395 9.90 34.69 2.53
C GLY A 395 9.22 33.38 2.91
N PHE A 396 8.19 32.99 2.16
CA PHE A 396 7.45 31.75 2.36
C PHE A 396 7.39 30.91 1.08
N GLU A 397 7.46 29.59 1.25
CA GLU A 397 7.26 28.61 0.19
C GLU A 397 6.17 27.62 0.61
N VAL A 398 5.32 27.24 -0.34
CA VAL A 398 4.32 26.18 -0.14
C VAL A 398 4.63 25.02 -1.05
N PHE A 399 4.69 23.83 -0.46
CA PHE A 399 4.97 22.59 -1.15
C PHE A 399 3.82 21.60 -1.02
N PHE A 400 3.50 20.90 -2.10
CA PHE A 400 2.61 19.74 -2.09
C PHE A 400 3.42 18.46 -2.15
N LEU A 401 3.09 17.50 -1.27
CA LEU A 401 3.73 16.18 -1.27
C LEU A 401 3.20 15.35 -2.44
N LYS A 402 4.09 14.72 -3.21
CA LYS A 402 3.74 13.79 -4.28
C LYS A 402 3.70 12.34 -3.80
N ASN A 403 3.03 11.48 -4.56
CA ASN A 403 2.92 10.03 -4.26
C ASN A 403 4.26 9.29 -4.34
N ASP A 404 5.27 9.85 -5.01
CA ASP A 404 6.65 9.35 -5.01
C ASP A 404 7.46 9.82 -3.78
N GLY A 405 6.87 10.67 -2.93
CA GLY A 405 7.47 11.23 -1.72
C GLY A 405 8.38 12.45 -1.93
N THR A 406 8.46 12.97 -3.16
CA THR A 406 9.10 14.26 -3.45
C THR A 406 8.11 15.41 -3.30
N TRP A 407 8.61 16.65 -3.30
CA TRP A 407 7.80 17.83 -3.01
C TRP A 407 7.74 18.77 -4.22
N ASP A 408 6.54 19.19 -4.58
CA ASP A 408 6.28 20.18 -5.63
C ASP A 408 6.13 21.57 -5.02
N ASN A 409 6.98 22.53 -5.40
CA ASN A 409 6.86 23.92 -4.94
C ASN A 409 5.78 24.62 -5.77
N VAL A 410 4.62 24.86 -5.17
CA VAL A 410 3.44 25.41 -5.86
C VAL A 410 3.26 26.90 -5.65
N TYR A 411 4.05 27.50 -4.75
CA TYR A 411 3.95 28.91 -4.41
C TYR A 411 5.20 29.41 -3.71
N TYR A 412 5.61 30.63 -4.06
CA TYR A 412 6.70 31.34 -3.41
C TYR A 412 6.38 32.83 -3.34
N GLU A 413 6.54 33.40 -2.15
CA GLU A 413 6.40 34.84 -1.92
C GLU A 413 7.66 35.41 -1.21
N PRO A 414 8.47 36.24 -1.91
CA PRO A 414 9.68 36.82 -1.35
C PRO A 414 9.40 38.01 -0.42
N GLY A 415 10.22 38.20 0.60
CA GLY A 415 10.34 39.48 1.33
C GLY A 415 9.30 39.77 2.41
N LEU A 416 8.45 38.81 2.80
CA LEU A 416 7.41 39.01 3.82
C LEU A 416 7.95 38.89 5.27
N GLU A 417 7.73 39.91 6.11
CA GLU A 417 8.12 39.92 7.53
C GLU A 417 7.04 39.34 8.47
N SER A 418 5.79 39.62 8.16
CA SER A 418 4.59 39.12 8.85
C SER A 418 3.47 38.93 7.84
N PHE A 419 2.45 38.20 8.27
CA PHE A 419 1.45 37.65 7.40
C PHE A 419 0.06 38.10 7.83
N ASP A 420 -0.72 38.65 6.91
CA ASP A 420 -2.17 38.75 7.10
C ASP A 420 -2.95 37.80 6.19
N GLU A 421 -2.52 37.45 4.96
CA GLU A 421 -3.31 36.57 4.05
C GLU A 421 -2.50 35.91 2.87
N ILE A 422 -2.36 34.56 2.76
CA ILE A 422 -1.91 33.83 1.52
C ILE A 422 -3.18 33.32 0.87
N ASN A 423 -3.36 33.68 -0.38
CA ASN A 423 -4.45 33.22 -1.19
C ASN A 423 -4.14 31.85 -1.81
N VAL A 424 -4.88 30.81 -1.40
CA VAL A 424 -4.77 29.45 -1.92
C VAL A 424 -5.03 29.40 -3.43
N ASN A 425 -5.81 30.35 -3.97
CA ASN A 425 -6.08 30.42 -5.40
C ASN A 425 -4.83 30.78 -6.24
N GLU A 426 -3.75 31.26 -5.62
CA GLU A 426 -2.49 31.56 -6.30
C GLU A 426 -1.56 30.35 -6.42
N PHE A 427 -1.91 29.23 -5.79
CA PHE A 427 -1.13 28.01 -5.88
C PHE A 427 -1.15 27.45 -7.30
N GLN A 428 0.03 27.16 -7.84
CA GLN A 428 0.24 26.63 -9.18
C GLN A 428 0.78 25.20 -9.10
N PRO A 429 -0.08 24.18 -8.89
CA PRO A 429 0.35 22.79 -8.96
C PRO A 429 0.86 22.45 -10.36
N HIS A 430 2.03 21.81 -10.44
CA HIS A 430 2.67 21.45 -11.71
C HIS A 430 2.24 20.08 -12.26
N TYR A 431 1.47 19.30 -11.49
CA TYR A 431 1.09 17.93 -11.81
C TYR A 431 -0.42 17.70 -11.71
N ASP A 432 -0.90 16.58 -12.28
CA ASP A 432 -2.29 16.14 -12.11
C ASP A 432 -2.59 15.87 -10.63
N ILE A 433 -3.84 16.12 -10.22
CA ILE A 433 -4.27 16.00 -8.83
C ILE A 433 -4.02 14.60 -8.24
N ASP A 434 -4.07 13.55 -9.06
CA ASP A 434 -3.83 12.18 -8.63
C ASP A 434 -2.33 11.87 -8.41
N SER A 435 -1.43 12.80 -8.75
CA SER A 435 0.01 12.70 -8.48
C SER A 435 0.37 13.11 -7.05
N TYR A 436 -0.52 13.81 -6.36
CA TYR A 436 -0.30 14.32 -5.01
C TYR A 436 -0.79 13.36 -3.92
N ALA A 437 -0.04 13.30 -2.82
CA ALA A 437 -0.35 12.45 -1.69
C ALA A 437 -1.52 13.00 -0.86
N ARG A 438 -2.33 12.07 -0.36
CA ARG A 438 -3.51 12.35 0.46
C ARG A 438 -3.29 11.96 1.93
N SER A 439 -4.01 12.63 2.82
CA SER A 439 -4.26 12.18 4.20
C SER A 439 -5.34 11.11 4.23
N CYS A 440 -5.55 10.45 5.38
CA CYS A 440 -6.63 9.45 5.55
C CYS A 440 -8.04 10.03 5.31
N ASP A 441 -8.21 11.34 5.48
CA ASP A 441 -9.47 12.05 5.23
C ASP A 441 -9.57 12.63 3.80
N GLY A 442 -8.62 12.32 2.92
CA GLY A 442 -8.64 12.75 1.52
C GLY A 442 -8.14 14.17 1.24
N TYR A 443 -7.57 14.86 2.24
CA TYR A 443 -6.92 16.16 2.05
C TYR A 443 -5.56 16.03 1.37
N LEU A 444 -5.15 17.04 0.61
CA LEU A 444 -3.78 17.12 0.08
C LEU A 444 -2.80 17.40 1.21
N ARG A 445 -1.64 16.72 1.20
CA ARG A 445 -0.59 16.95 2.20
C ARG A 445 0.33 18.09 1.75
N CYS A 446 0.42 19.11 2.59
CA CYS A 446 1.15 20.34 2.28
C CYS A 446 2.20 20.65 3.34
N ARG A 447 3.23 21.37 2.93
CA ARG A 447 4.25 21.92 3.82
C ARG A 447 4.47 23.39 3.50
N VAL A 448 4.36 24.25 4.50
CA VAL A 448 4.74 25.65 4.38
C VAL A 448 6.08 25.84 5.05
N VAL A 449 7.04 26.39 4.32
CA VAL A 449 8.35 26.75 4.85
C VAL A 449 8.44 28.25 4.96
N ARG A 450 8.79 28.72 6.14
CA ARG A 450 9.12 30.11 6.41
C ARG A 450 10.62 30.26 6.48
N TYR A 451 11.17 31.24 5.76
CA TYR A 451 12.54 31.68 5.88
C TYR A 451 12.59 33.06 6.53
N ALA A 452 13.26 33.19 7.67
CA ALA A 452 13.41 34.44 8.42
C ALA A 452 14.87 34.69 8.78
N ASN A 453 15.24 35.93 9.11
CA ASN A 453 16.56 36.23 9.64
C ASN A 453 16.66 35.81 11.12
N GLY A 454 17.56 34.88 11.41
CA GLY A 454 18.12 34.61 12.73
C GLY A 454 19.24 35.58 13.10
N ALA A 455 19.81 35.39 14.29
CA ALA A 455 20.82 36.30 14.86
C ALA A 455 22.06 36.50 13.99
N HIS A 456 22.42 35.50 13.17
CA HIS A 456 23.61 35.53 12.30
C HIS A 456 23.39 34.94 10.89
N LYS A 457 22.17 34.51 10.53
CA LYS A 457 21.88 33.74 9.30
C LYS A 457 20.39 33.67 8.98
N VAL A 458 20.02 33.12 7.82
CA VAL A 458 18.63 32.76 7.51
C VAL A 458 18.27 31.45 8.20
N GLU A 459 17.18 31.45 8.97
CA GLU A 459 16.58 30.29 9.65
C GLU A 459 15.30 29.87 8.92
N GLY A 460 15.12 28.55 8.74
CA GLY A 460 13.90 27.97 8.21
C GLY A 460 12.99 27.44 9.31
N THR A 461 11.67 27.47 9.12
CA THR A 461 10.70 26.73 9.95
C THR A 461 9.65 26.11 9.05
N ALA A 462 9.42 24.79 9.17
CA ALA A 462 8.39 24.10 8.39
C ALA A 462 7.18 23.75 9.25
N TYR A 463 6.03 23.95 8.62
CA TYR A 463 4.73 23.67 9.16
C TYR A 463 4.02 22.72 8.21
N TYR A 464 3.56 21.59 8.74
CA TYR A 464 2.72 20.67 7.98
C TYR A 464 1.27 21.14 8.01
N PHE A 465 0.61 21.06 6.86
CA PHE A 465 -0.79 21.42 6.71
C PHE A 465 -1.50 20.37 5.87
N LEU A 466 -2.82 20.35 6.01
CA LEU A 466 -3.70 19.66 5.10
C LEU A 466 -4.43 20.69 4.28
N LEU A 467 -4.56 20.48 2.98
CA LEU A 467 -5.36 21.32 2.10
C LEU A 467 -6.64 20.60 1.72
N ASP A 468 -7.76 21.23 2.04
CA ASP A 468 -9.06 20.83 1.57
C ASP A 468 -9.12 20.88 0.05
N TYR A 469 -9.63 19.83 -0.60
CA TYR A 469 -9.58 19.74 -2.04
C TYR A 469 -10.70 18.89 -2.62
N LEU A 470 -10.75 18.77 -3.95
CA LEU A 470 -11.60 17.79 -4.64
C LEU A 470 -11.18 16.35 -4.28
N PRO A 471 -12.11 15.38 -4.35
CA PRO A 471 -11.79 13.97 -4.13
C PRO A 471 -10.73 13.50 -5.14
N GLN A 472 -9.90 12.54 -4.75
CA GLN A 472 -9.03 11.86 -5.71
C GLN A 472 -9.88 11.06 -6.71
N ARG A 473 -9.36 10.85 -7.92
CA ARG A 473 -10.05 10.02 -8.90
C ARG A 473 -10.15 8.58 -8.36
N VAL A 474 -11.37 8.07 -8.29
CA VAL A 474 -11.63 6.69 -7.87
C VAL A 474 -11.08 5.73 -8.93
N GLU A 475 -10.33 4.74 -8.48
CA GLU A 475 -9.86 3.66 -9.33
C GLU A 475 -10.76 2.43 -9.20
N LEU A 476 -10.90 1.69 -10.31
CA LEU A 476 -11.83 0.59 -10.48
C LEU A 476 -11.13 -0.66 -11.01
N ALA A 477 -11.49 -1.81 -10.46
CA ALA A 477 -11.15 -3.11 -11.04
C ALA A 477 -12.16 -4.18 -10.63
N ARG A 478 -12.34 -5.21 -11.45
CA ARG A 478 -13.07 -6.42 -11.04
C ARG A 478 -12.32 -7.11 -9.91
N SER A 479 -13.02 -7.36 -8.81
CA SER A 479 -12.50 -8.07 -7.65
C SER A 479 -12.87 -9.56 -7.74
N ALA A 480 -14.16 -9.89 -7.84
CA ALA A 480 -14.63 -11.28 -7.88
C ALA A 480 -15.95 -11.43 -8.64
N THR A 481 -16.25 -12.67 -9.05
CA THR A 481 -17.59 -13.07 -9.51
C THR A 481 -18.28 -13.82 -8.40
N ILE A 482 -19.51 -13.42 -8.03
CA ILE A 482 -20.27 -14.03 -6.94
C ILE A 482 -21.06 -15.21 -7.51
N LYS A 483 -20.79 -16.42 -7.01
CA LYS A 483 -21.55 -17.62 -7.36
C LYS A 483 -22.78 -17.71 -6.48
N GLN A 484 -23.97 -17.64 -7.07
CA GLN A 484 -25.23 -17.85 -6.35
C GLN A 484 -25.68 -19.32 -6.44
N LYS A 485 -26.48 -19.78 -5.48
CA LYS A 485 -27.01 -21.17 -5.47
C LYS A 485 -28.02 -21.40 -6.60
N ASP A 486 -28.82 -20.39 -6.92
CA ASP A 486 -29.77 -20.36 -8.02
C ASP A 486 -29.26 -19.33 -9.04
N GLU A 487 -28.37 -19.74 -9.94
CA GLU A 487 -27.87 -18.83 -10.96
C GLU A 487 -28.96 -18.53 -11.99
N ASP A 488 -29.28 -17.25 -12.17
CA ASP A 488 -30.03 -16.78 -13.34
C ASP A 488 -29.33 -17.29 -14.62
N GLU A 489 -30.07 -17.55 -15.68
CA GLU A 489 -29.49 -18.07 -16.92
C GLU A 489 -28.50 -17.07 -17.56
N TYR A 490 -28.73 -15.76 -17.38
CA TYR A 490 -28.01 -14.68 -18.07
C TYR A 490 -27.31 -13.70 -17.13
N LEU A 491 -27.95 -13.36 -16.01
CA LEU A 491 -27.41 -12.34 -15.09
C LEU A 491 -26.43 -12.96 -14.09
N ARG A 492 -25.38 -12.21 -13.78
CA ARG A 492 -24.39 -12.57 -12.74
C ARG A 492 -24.11 -11.35 -11.88
N GLU A 493 -23.85 -11.61 -10.60
CA GLU A 493 -23.35 -10.58 -9.70
C GLU A 493 -21.82 -10.56 -9.72
N VAL A 494 -21.28 -9.35 -9.90
CA VAL A 494 -19.85 -9.10 -9.87
C VAL A 494 -19.52 -8.10 -8.78
N LYS A 495 -18.42 -8.37 -8.09
CA LYS A 495 -17.82 -7.46 -7.12
C LYS A 495 -16.84 -6.57 -7.86
N VAL A 496 -17.12 -5.27 -7.90
CA VAL A 496 -16.23 -4.26 -8.48
C VAL A 496 -15.58 -3.49 -7.34
N GLY A 497 -14.27 -3.60 -7.23
CA GLY A 497 -13.48 -2.93 -6.20
C GLY A 497 -13.32 -1.44 -6.49
N LEU A 498 -13.21 -0.67 -5.41
CA LEU A 498 -13.06 0.77 -5.38
C LEU A 498 -11.85 1.14 -4.52
N ASN A 499 -10.95 1.97 -5.06
CA ASN A 499 -9.84 2.56 -4.32
C ASN A 499 -9.84 4.08 -4.46
N ASN A 500 -9.03 4.75 -3.62
CA ASN A 500 -8.93 6.22 -3.52
C ASN A 500 -10.27 6.82 -3.06
N LEU A 501 -10.79 6.32 -1.93
CA LEU A 501 -12.11 6.68 -1.37
C LEU A 501 -12.01 7.65 -0.19
N GLU A 502 -10.81 8.05 0.18
CA GLU A 502 -10.50 8.98 1.25
C GLU A 502 -11.16 10.35 0.97
N GLY A 503 -11.84 10.92 1.96
CA GLY A 503 -12.57 12.19 1.80
C GLY A 503 -13.82 12.14 0.90
N VAL A 504 -14.11 11.00 0.26
CA VAL A 504 -15.34 10.80 -0.50
C VAL A 504 -16.52 10.65 0.45
N THR A 505 -17.59 11.39 0.17
CA THR A 505 -18.85 11.41 0.93
C THR A 505 -20.00 10.72 0.20
N LYS A 506 -19.91 10.62 -1.14
CA LYS A 506 -20.92 9.99 -1.99
C LYS A 506 -20.30 9.44 -3.26
N VAL A 507 -20.78 8.27 -3.70
CA VAL A 507 -20.38 7.59 -4.93
C VAL A 507 -21.62 7.31 -5.79
N VAL A 508 -21.58 7.75 -7.04
CA VAL A 508 -22.59 7.43 -8.05
C VAL A 508 -21.93 6.59 -9.15
N VAL A 509 -22.53 5.44 -9.44
CA VAL A 509 -22.10 4.53 -10.51
C VAL A 509 -22.92 4.80 -11.76
N SER A 510 -22.23 4.96 -12.87
CA SER A 510 -22.78 4.90 -14.23
C SER A 510 -22.41 3.54 -14.84
N GLN A 511 -23.41 2.72 -15.12
CA GLN A 511 -23.27 1.40 -15.72
C GLN A 511 -23.84 1.41 -17.13
N LEU A 512 -23.01 1.16 -18.13
CA LEU A 512 -23.40 1.06 -19.53
C LEU A 512 -23.12 -0.36 -20.04
N ASP A 513 -24.17 -1.14 -20.27
CA ASP A 513 -24.02 -2.44 -20.93
C ASP A 513 -23.87 -2.26 -22.44
N GLU A 514 -23.16 -3.19 -23.08
CA GLU A 514 -23.04 -3.28 -24.52
C GLU A 514 -24.42 -3.24 -25.20
N ASP A 515 -24.50 -2.55 -26.34
CA ASP A 515 -25.72 -2.31 -27.13
C ASP A 515 -26.79 -1.41 -26.50
N ASN A 516 -26.61 -0.94 -25.25
CA ASN A 516 -27.49 0.09 -24.67
C ASN A 516 -27.05 1.50 -25.10
N GLU A 517 -28.02 2.37 -25.41
CA GLU A 517 -27.75 3.77 -25.79
C GLU A 517 -27.39 4.67 -24.60
N MET A 518 -27.93 4.37 -23.42
CA MET A 518 -27.81 5.21 -22.23
C MET A 518 -27.43 4.39 -20.99
N PRO A 519 -26.57 4.92 -20.10
CA PRO A 519 -26.20 4.23 -18.88
C PRO A 519 -27.30 4.28 -17.81
N TYR A 520 -27.33 3.25 -16.97
CA TYR A 520 -28.07 3.26 -15.71
C TYR A 520 -27.24 3.94 -14.62
N LEU A 521 -27.87 4.81 -13.81
CA LEU A 521 -27.23 5.56 -12.74
C LEU A 521 -27.80 5.16 -11.38
N TYR A 522 -26.92 4.88 -10.42
CA TYR A 522 -27.32 4.54 -9.05
C TYR A 522 -26.28 4.99 -8.02
N GLU A 523 -26.74 5.24 -6.79
CA GLU A 523 -25.89 5.60 -5.67
C GLU A 523 -25.48 4.34 -4.88
N VAL A 524 -24.19 4.22 -4.56
CA VAL A 524 -23.67 3.19 -3.68
C VAL A 524 -23.55 3.77 -2.28
N LYS A 525 -24.36 3.28 -1.33
CA LYS A 525 -24.41 3.84 0.04
C LYS A 525 -23.27 3.34 0.92
N ASP A 526 -22.90 2.07 0.79
CA ASP A 526 -21.93 1.38 1.62
C ASP A 526 -20.55 1.27 0.97
N PHE A 527 -20.20 2.23 0.10
CA PHE A 527 -18.97 2.22 -0.71
C PHE A 527 -17.68 2.17 0.12
N LYS A 528 -17.72 2.57 1.40
CA LYS A 528 -16.57 2.51 2.33
C LYS A 528 -16.12 1.09 2.66
N LYS A 529 -16.85 0.05 2.26
CA LYS A 529 -16.37 -1.34 2.27
C LYS A 529 -15.30 -1.63 1.18
N GLY A 530 -15.01 -0.66 0.31
CA GLY A 530 -13.99 -0.76 -0.74
C GLY A 530 -14.47 -1.44 -2.02
N TYR A 531 -15.77 -1.71 -2.16
CA TYR A 531 -16.34 -2.31 -3.37
C TYR A 531 -17.84 -2.03 -3.46
N PHE A 532 -18.41 -2.28 -4.64
CA PHE A 532 -19.85 -2.41 -4.84
C PHE A 532 -20.17 -3.70 -5.59
N ILE A 533 -21.44 -4.12 -5.53
CA ILE A 533 -21.93 -5.27 -6.27
C ILE A 533 -22.78 -4.73 -7.42
N ALA A 534 -22.51 -5.21 -8.62
CA ALA A 534 -23.27 -4.91 -9.82
C ALA A 534 -23.83 -6.20 -10.42
N THR A 535 -25.06 -6.13 -10.92
CA THR A 535 -25.64 -7.18 -11.75
C THR A 535 -25.28 -6.89 -13.20
N VAL A 536 -24.65 -7.85 -13.87
CA VAL A 536 -24.21 -7.75 -15.26
C VAL A 536 -24.71 -8.95 -16.06
N ASP A 537 -24.88 -8.77 -17.37
CA ASP A 537 -25.13 -9.89 -18.26
C ASP A 537 -23.81 -10.63 -18.51
N LYS A 538 -23.82 -11.96 -18.41
CA LYS A 538 -22.61 -12.78 -18.57
C LYS A 538 -22.09 -12.79 -20.02
N ASP A 539 -22.96 -12.54 -21.01
CA ASP A 539 -22.66 -12.63 -22.44
C ASP A 539 -22.15 -11.31 -23.04
N PHE A 540 -22.41 -10.19 -22.37
CA PHE A 540 -22.10 -8.83 -22.85
C PHE A 540 -21.03 -8.15 -21.99
N SER A 541 -20.35 -7.16 -22.59
CA SER A 541 -19.47 -6.29 -21.82
C SER A 541 -20.26 -5.21 -21.09
N THR A 542 -19.74 -4.77 -19.95
CA THR A 542 -20.32 -3.68 -19.16
C THR A 542 -19.23 -2.67 -18.81
N THR A 543 -19.47 -1.40 -19.11
CA THR A 543 -18.58 -0.28 -18.74
C THR A 543 -19.11 0.43 -17.51
N PHE A 544 -18.24 0.58 -16.51
CA PHE A 544 -18.49 1.32 -15.27
C PHE A 544 -17.71 2.62 -15.24
N THR A 545 -18.38 3.71 -14.87
CA THR A 545 -17.75 4.99 -14.55
C THR A 545 -18.27 5.47 -13.21
N ILE A 546 -17.37 5.89 -12.31
CA ILE A 546 -17.71 6.42 -10.99
C ILE A 546 -17.61 7.94 -11.00
N THR A 547 -18.61 8.61 -10.42
CA THR A 547 -18.48 9.99 -9.98
C THR A 547 -18.46 10.04 -8.45
N ALA A 548 -17.36 10.52 -7.89
CA ALA A 548 -17.14 10.65 -6.46
C ALA A 548 -17.29 12.12 -6.02
N TYR A 549 -17.94 12.34 -4.89
CA TYR A 549 -18.29 13.67 -4.39
C TYR A 549 -17.74 13.94 -2.99
N ASN A 550 -17.37 15.19 -2.74
CA ASN A 550 -17.25 15.77 -1.41
C ASN A 550 -17.86 17.18 -1.38
N LYS A 551 -17.69 17.89 -0.26
CA LYS A 551 -18.25 19.25 -0.10
C LYS A 551 -17.71 20.29 -1.10
N ASN A 552 -16.56 20.04 -1.74
CA ASN A 552 -15.91 20.98 -2.66
C ASN A 552 -16.25 20.72 -4.14
N GLY A 553 -16.80 19.55 -4.47
CA GLY A 553 -17.14 19.18 -5.83
C GLY A 553 -17.02 17.68 -6.08
N SER A 554 -16.63 17.31 -7.30
CA SER A 554 -16.56 15.92 -7.73
C SER A 554 -15.42 15.62 -8.69
N THR A 555 -15.01 14.35 -8.72
CA THR A 555 -14.12 13.79 -9.74
C THR A 555 -14.75 12.55 -10.37
N THR A 556 -14.37 12.27 -11.62
CA THR A 556 -14.88 11.15 -12.40
C THR A 556 -13.74 10.19 -12.70
N SER A 557 -13.97 8.88 -12.48
CA SER A 557 -13.03 7.82 -12.79
C SER A 557 -12.77 7.71 -14.28
N TYR A 558 -11.66 7.06 -14.64
CA TYR A 558 -11.57 6.47 -15.97
C TYR A 558 -12.61 5.34 -16.12
N PRO A 559 -13.15 5.11 -17.32
CA PRO A 559 -14.10 4.03 -17.55
C PRO A 559 -13.40 2.68 -17.38
N TYR A 560 -14.05 1.77 -16.65
CA TYR A 560 -13.63 0.38 -16.49
C TYR A 560 -14.58 -0.53 -17.26
N THR A 561 -14.08 -1.21 -18.29
CA THR A 561 -14.88 -2.18 -19.06
C THR A 561 -14.65 -3.59 -18.57
N LEU A 562 -15.68 -4.19 -18.00
CA LEU A 562 -15.75 -5.60 -17.70
C LEU A 562 -16.04 -6.37 -18.99
N ALA A 563 -15.12 -7.26 -19.36
CA ALA A 563 -15.35 -8.19 -20.46
C ALA A 563 -16.46 -9.22 -20.09
N PRO A 564 -17.13 -9.80 -21.09
CA PRO A 564 -18.12 -10.86 -20.86
C PRO A 564 -17.55 -11.96 -19.96
N LEU A 565 -18.34 -12.37 -18.97
CA LEU A 565 -17.94 -13.41 -17.99
C LEU A 565 -17.93 -14.80 -18.62
N ASP A 566 -18.82 -15.03 -19.58
CA ASP A 566 -18.86 -16.23 -20.40
C ASP A 566 -18.51 -15.82 -21.84
N PRO A 567 -17.21 -15.71 -22.19
CA PRO A 567 -16.79 -15.36 -23.55
C PRO A 567 -17.05 -16.51 -24.54
N SER A 568 -18.02 -17.39 -24.29
CA SER A 568 -18.18 -18.68 -24.94
C SER A 568 -18.11 -18.56 -26.47
N PRO A 569 -17.20 -19.29 -27.13
CA PRO A 569 -17.20 -19.40 -28.58
C PRO A 569 -18.55 -20.00 -29.00
N ILE A 570 -19.25 -19.30 -29.90
CA ILE A 570 -20.58 -19.63 -30.47
C ILE A 570 -20.91 -21.11 -30.25
N ASN A 571 -21.82 -21.42 -29.32
CA ASN A 571 -22.39 -22.76 -29.21
C ASN A 571 -23.68 -22.77 -30.00
N VAL A 572 -23.93 -23.85 -30.73
CA VAL A 572 -25.11 -23.99 -31.59
C VAL A 572 -25.92 -25.22 -31.20
N GLU A 573 -27.23 -25.05 -31.08
CA GLU A 573 -28.21 -26.12 -30.96
C GLU A 573 -28.78 -26.46 -32.35
N PHE A 574 -28.90 -27.74 -32.68
CA PHE A 574 -29.48 -28.21 -33.94
C PHE A 574 -30.88 -28.76 -33.71
N ARG A 575 -31.88 -28.21 -34.41
CA ARG A 575 -33.27 -28.72 -34.40
C ARG A 575 -33.65 -29.24 -35.76
N TYR A 576 -33.96 -30.54 -35.84
CA TYR A 576 -34.29 -31.23 -37.08
C TYR A 576 -35.79 -31.53 -37.19
N ASN A 577 -36.43 -31.16 -38.31
CA ASN A 577 -37.85 -31.43 -38.54
C ASN A 577 -38.12 -32.17 -39.88
N SER A 578 -37.31 -33.18 -40.19
CA SER A 578 -37.36 -33.98 -41.44
C SER A 578 -37.07 -33.22 -42.74
N LYS A 579 -37.42 -31.92 -42.86
CA LYS A 579 -37.26 -31.09 -44.07
C LYS A 579 -36.14 -30.05 -43.93
N GLU A 580 -35.96 -29.49 -42.74
CA GLU A 580 -34.93 -28.50 -42.42
C GLU A 580 -34.21 -28.84 -41.11
N ILE A 581 -32.99 -28.32 -40.96
CA ILE A 581 -32.23 -28.27 -39.73
C ILE A 581 -32.06 -26.79 -39.35
N SER A 582 -32.64 -26.37 -38.23
CA SER A 582 -32.43 -25.03 -37.67
C SER A 582 -31.21 -25.04 -36.75
N ILE A 583 -30.37 -24.03 -36.87
CA ILE A 583 -29.12 -23.84 -36.11
C ILE A 583 -29.34 -22.64 -35.21
N ILE A 584 -29.50 -22.86 -33.91
CA ILE A 584 -29.85 -21.81 -32.96
C ILE A 584 -28.62 -21.50 -32.12
N ALA A 585 -28.22 -20.24 -32.04
CA ALA A 585 -27.17 -19.82 -31.11
C ALA A 585 -27.65 -20.06 -29.68
N SER A 586 -26.83 -20.70 -28.86
CA SER A 586 -27.17 -20.92 -27.46
C SER A 586 -27.00 -19.68 -26.59
N ASN A 587 -26.35 -18.62 -27.09
CA ASN A 587 -26.10 -17.38 -26.35
C ASN A 587 -26.81 -16.16 -26.97
N ARG A 588 -27.21 -15.20 -26.12
CA ARG A 588 -28.07 -14.08 -26.51
C ARG A 588 -27.41 -13.12 -27.48
N ARG A 589 -26.11 -12.85 -27.27
CA ARG A 589 -25.26 -11.99 -28.11
C ARG A 589 -25.30 -12.35 -29.61
N ASN A 590 -25.58 -13.60 -29.90
CA ASN A 590 -25.59 -14.13 -31.26
C ASN A 590 -27.00 -14.52 -31.73
N SER A 591 -28.03 -14.30 -30.91
CA SER A 591 -29.41 -14.61 -31.30
C SER A 591 -29.83 -13.70 -32.46
N GLY A 592 -30.25 -14.29 -33.58
CA GLY A 592 -30.63 -13.55 -34.79
C GLY A 592 -29.49 -13.18 -35.75
N ASN A 593 -28.22 -13.30 -35.33
CA ASN A 593 -27.07 -13.08 -36.22
C ASN A 593 -26.85 -14.29 -37.14
N ASN A 594 -26.34 -14.06 -38.36
CA ASN A 594 -25.95 -15.15 -39.26
C ASN A 594 -24.56 -15.65 -38.85
N LEU A 595 -24.52 -16.72 -38.07
CA LEU A 595 -23.30 -17.17 -37.39
C LEU A 595 -22.52 -18.20 -38.21
N ILE A 596 -23.01 -18.57 -39.38
CA ILE A 596 -22.48 -19.65 -40.19
C ILE A 596 -21.62 -19.08 -41.32
N ALA A 597 -20.32 -19.34 -41.26
CA ALA A 597 -19.39 -18.98 -42.33
C ALA A 597 -19.40 -20.02 -43.46
N ASN A 598 -19.53 -21.30 -43.12
CA ASN A 598 -19.48 -22.40 -44.09
C ASN A 598 -20.19 -23.65 -43.57
N MET A 599 -20.63 -24.54 -44.45
CA MET A 599 -21.22 -25.83 -44.08
C MET A 599 -20.93 -26.91 -45.10
N ASN A 600 -20.87 -28.17 -44.66
CA ASN A 600 -20.84 -29.34 -45.54
C ASN A 600 -21.75 -30.44 -45.00
N ILE A 601 -22.36 -31.21 -45.91
CA ILE A 601 -23.13 -32.40 -45.58
C ILE A 601 -22.44 -33.58 -46.26
N THR A 602 -22.10 -34.61 -45.48
CA THR A 602 -21.49 -35.84 -45.98
C THR A 602 -22.36 -37.06 -45.63
N PRO A 603 -22.59 -37.99 -46.56
CA PRO A 603 -23.28 -39.24 -46.25
C PRO A 603 -22.33 -40.17 -45.48
N LEU A 604 -22.85 -40.86 -44.47
CA LEU A 604 -22.08 -41.80 -43.63
C LEU A 604 -21.78 -43.14 -44.31
N LEU A 605 -22.54 -43.46 -45.35
CA LEU A 605 -22.37 -44.65 -46.19
C LEU A 605 -22.31 -44.20 -47.65
N PRO A 606 -21.51 -44.84 -48.52
CA PRO A 606 -21.43 -44.49 -49.93
C PRO A 606 -22.73 -44.88 -50.64
N VAL A 607 -23.71 -43.99 -50.60
CA VAL A 607 -24.85 -44.03 -51.53
C VAL A 607 -24.34 -43.42 -52.82
N GLY A 608 -24.26 -44.22 -53.89
CA GLY A 608 -23.73 -43.78 -55.19
C GLY A 608 -24.45 -42.52 -55.69
N GLY A 609 -23.80 -41.37 -55.57
CA GLY A 609 -24.31 -40.08 -56.02
C GLY A 609 -23.50 -38.94 -55.40
N VAL A 610 -22.93 -38.08 -56.25
CA VAL A 610 -22.20 -36.88 -55.83
C VAL A 610 -23.17 -35.95 -55.11
N ILE A 611 -22.99 -35.75 -53.81
CA ILE A 611 -23.67 -34.68 -53.08
C ILE A 611 -22.85 -33.41 -53.31
N GLY A 612 -23.26 -32.61 -54.29
CA GLY A 612 -22.67 -31.31 -54.59
C GLY A 612 -22.89 -30.32 -53.44
N LYS A 613 -21.97 -29.36 -53.30
CA LYS A 613 -22.15 -28.16 -52.47
C LYS A 613 -23.56 -27.58 -52.73
N GLN A 614 -24.49 -27.76 -51.79
CA GLN A 614 -25.77 -27.05 -51.84
C GLN A 614 -25.56 -25.64 -51.30
N ALA A 615 -26.07 -24.68 -52.06
CA ALA A 615 -25.99 -23.27 -51.78
C ALA A 615 -26.82 -22.91 -50.53
N LEU A 616 -26.30 -21.92 -49.80
CA LEU A 616 -26.92 -21.20 -48.69
C LEU A 616 -28.42 -21.01 -48.88
N THR A 617 -29.22 -21.49 -47.92
CA THR A 617 -30.58 -20.99 -47.69
C THR A 617 -30.58 -20.06 -46.49
N ILE A 618 -31.50 -19.10 -46.57
CA ILE A 618 -31.61 -17.86 -45.81
C ILE A 618 -31.67 -18.10 -44.30
N GLY A 619 -30.70 -17.53 -43.57
CA GLY A 619 -30.68 -17.37 -42.12
C GLY A 619 -30.69 -18.68 -41.31
N ASN A 620 -29.56 -19.05 -40.70
CA ASN A 620 -29.45 -20.07 -39.64
C ASN A 620 -30.24 -21.39 -39.85
N LYS A 621 -30.58 -21.76 -41.09
CA LYS A 621 -31.41 -22.91 -41.46
C LYS A 621 -30.81 -23.62 -42.66
N VAL A 622 -30.78 -24.94 -42.59
CA VAL A 622 -30.25 -25.81 -43.65
C VAL A 622 -31.40 -26.65 -44.19
N GLU A 623 -31.77 -26.42 -45.44
CA GLU A 623 -32.76 -27.26 -46.13
C GLU A 623 -32.13 -28.62 -46.47
N VAL A 624 -32.77 -29.70 -46.03
CA VAL A 624 -32.32 -31.09 -46.29
C VAL A 624 -33.40 -31.91 -46.99
N SER A 625 -34.45 -31.25 -47.50
CA SER A 625 -35.63 -31.83 -48.15
C SER A 625 -35.25 -32.77 -49.32
N SER A 626 -34.28 -32.35 -50.13
CA SER A 626 -33.83 -32.99 -51.37
C SER A 626 -32.85 -34.15 -51.20
N LEU A 627 -32.38 -34.41 -49.97
CA LEU A 627 -31.45 -35.52 -49.72
C LEU A 627 -32.17 -36.88 -49.82
N PRO A 628 -31.55 -37.89 -50.46
CA PRO A 628 -32.04 -39.27 -50.43
C PRO A 628 -32.20 -39.83 -49.00
N LYS A 629 -32.94 -40.93 -48.85
CA LYS A 629 -32.99 -41.65 -47.57
C LYS A 629 -31.60 -42.17 -47.20
N GLY A 630 -31.16 -41.89 -45.97
CA GLY A 630 -29.81 -42.24 -45.55
C GLY A 630 -29.39 -41.57 -44.24
N SER A 631 -28.16 -41.90 -43.79
CA SER A 631 -27.54 -41.28 -42.62
C SER A 631 -26.50 -40.25 -43.05
N TYR A 632 -26.57 -39.06 -42.47
CA TYR A 632 -25.78 -37.90 -42.89
C TYR A 632 -25.08 -37.24 -41.70
N VAL A 633 -23.95 -36.59 -41.98
CA VAL A 633 -23.25 -35.68 -41.08
C VAL A 633 -23.26 -34.28 -41.67
N LEU A 634 -23.84 -33.33 -40.94
CA LEU A 634 -23.71 -31.90 -41.20
C LEU A 634 -22.53 -31.38 -40.38
N ASN A 635 -21.53 -30.77 -41.01
CA ASN A 635 -20.54 -29.93 -40.33
C ASN A 635 -20.80 -28.47 -40.66
N VAL A 636 -20.90 -27.64 -39.63
CA VAL A 636 -21.11 -26.20 -39.71
C VAL A 636 -19.88 -25.52 -39.15
N TYR A 637 -19.37 -24.52 -39.84
CA TYR A 637 -18.27 -23.68 -39.39
C TYR A 637 -18.83 -22.31 -39.06
N ASP A 638 -18.56 -21.84 -37.84
CA ASP A 638 -19.00 -20.52 -37.42
C ASP A 638 -18.10 -19.39 -37.97
N ILE A 639 -18.46 -18.13 -37.72
CA ILE A 639 -17.68 -16.95 -38.15
C ILE A 639 -16.26 -16.88 -37.57
N TYR A 640 -15.95 -17.69 -36.55
CA TYR A 640 -14.61 -17.85 -35.98
C TYR A 640 -13.93 -19.13 -36.48
N ASN A 641 -14.49 -19.79 -37.51
CA ASN A 641 -14.02 -21.01 -38.14
C ASN A 641 -14.00 -22.24 -37.21
N LYS A 642 -14.73 -22.21 -36.09
CA LYS A 642 -14.91 -23.37 -35.21
C LYS A 642 -15.97 -24.29 -35.80
N LYS A 643 -15.71 -25.60 -35.72
CA LYS A 643 -16.52 -26.67 -36.33
C LYS A 643 -17.55 -27.22 -35.35
N HIS A 644 -18.81 -27.27 -35.78
CA HIS A 644 -19.96 -27.85 -35.10
C HIS A 644 -20.50 -29.01 -35.92
N THR A 645 -20.76 -30.16 -35.31
CA THR A 645 -21.16 -31.37 -36.04
C THR A 645 -22.50 -31.90 -35.56
N PHE A 646 -23.39 -32.19 -36.51
CA PHE A 646 -24.71 -32.78 -36.27
C PHE A 646 -24.94 -34.01 -37.15
N LYS A 647 -25.43 -35.09 -36.56
CA LYS A 647 -25.73 -36.35 -37.26
C LYS A 647 -27.25 -36.52 -37.32
N PHE A 648 -27.78 -36.85 -38.49
CA PHE A 648 -29.21 -37.03 -38.69
C PHE A 648 -29.52 -38.15 -39.69
N ILE A 649 -30.76 -38.66 -39.62
CA ILE A 649 -31.28 -39.70 -40.50
C ILE A 649 -32.45 -39.10 -41.29
N LYS A 650 -32.42 -39.29 -42.60
CA LYS A 650 -33.40 -38.77 -43.55
C LYS A 650 -34.38 -39.83 -44.04
#